data_AF-A0A444UGC9-F1
#
_entry.id   AF-A0A444UGC9-F1
#
_cell.length_a   1.000
_cell.length_b   1.000
_cell.length_c   1.000
_cell.angle_alpha   90.00
_cell.angle_beta   90.00
_cell.angle_gamma   90.00
#
_symmetry.space_group_name_H-M   'P 1'
#
loop_
_entity.id
_entity.type
_entity.pdbx_description
1 polymer ?
#
loop_
_entity_poly.entity_id
_entity_poly.type
_entity_poly.pdbx_seq_one_letter_code
_entity_poly.pdbx_strand_id
1 'polypeptide(L)'
;MEEHASDLSNGFQSSSPSGNDEGSQSQPKQSTLPNGLRKSGRKHQDYIKISVPEPKNRLPLEWWKTGIAFVYALFNLVLTTVMITVVHERVPAKETSPPLPDKFFDYVGRVEWAFSISEINGMILVGLWCCQWLFLRYKSIAARRFFFIMGTLYLYRCMTMYVTTLPVPGMHMKCAPKLHGDSQAKLQRILRLISGGGLSITGSHILCGDFLYSGHTVMLTLTYLFIKEYSPRRFWWYHLLCWLLSAVGVVCILVGHEHYTVDVVIAYYITTRLFWWYHTMANIQTLRSSPQNYLSRSWWNPVFRFFEKNVQTQFGSGDLVCKMNYGAFSNFPPGPKPWPVVGNFAFLLIPDWVLKKINADDEGEITKKKVKQPAILSPHVMLTDLAKIYGNIYSIFCGNRPMVILNGYETVRDALVNHAEEFSDRPTIPTITIITKRKGIVFAPYGQVWRQQRRFSHSTLRHFGLGKLSLEPCILEEFQFVKKEFLQHSGGNGGAFDPSLTISNAVSNIICSMSFGRRFDYQDQEFKTLLGLMSRGLEISVNSKAILINICSWLYYLPFDPFKELRKVETDITAFLKGIIAQHRDSLDPANPRDFIDMYLLETSRQQQQGKLDSSFSEDYLFYIIGDLFIAGTDTTTNTLLWSLLYMCLNPDVQEKVQAEIDQVVGPDRTLSLTDKASMPFTEATIMEVQRMTVVVPLSIPHMASETTLFQGYTIPKGTLIVPNLWSVHRDPSVWENPDEFNPYRFLDENRQMLKKEAFIPFGIGRRVCMGEQLAKMELFLMFANLMKSFIFKLPEGSAKPSMDGRFGLTLAPHTFNVCVSLR
;
A
#
# COMPACT_ATOMS: atom_id res chain seq x y z
N MET A 1 0.46 -46.21 -35.00
CA MET A 1 0.98 -47.58 -35.01
C MET A 1 0.57 -48.19 -33.68
N GLU A 2 -0.40 -49.10 -33.78
CA GLU A 2 -0.98 -50.02 -32.80
C GLU A 2 0.08 -50.62 -31.85
N GLU A 3 -0.15 -50.76 -30.54
CA GLU A 3 -1.08 -51.64 -29.79
C GLU A 3 -0.34 -52.87 -29.23
N HIS A 4 -0.56 -53.17 -27.95
CA HIS A 4 -0.52 -54.49 -27.26
C HIS A 4 -0.23 -54.29 -25.76
N ALA A 5 -0.68 -55.11 -24.80
CA ALA A 5 -1.90 -55.87 -24.50
C ALA A 5 -1.57 -56.68 -23.21
N SER A 6 -2.61 -57.04 -22.44
CA SER A 6 -2.70 -58.09 -21.40
C SER A 6 -1.92 -57.92 -20.08
N ASP A 7 -2.57 -57.78 -18.92
CA ASP A 7 -3.38 -58.73 -18.09
C ASP A 7 -2.62 -59.94 -17.54
N LEU A 8 -2.58 -60.05 -16.20
CA LEU A 8 -2.69 -61.30 -15.45
C LEU A 8 -2.98 -61.04 -13.95
N SER A 9 -3.88 -61.86 -13.43
CA SER A 9 -4.63 -61.78 -12.17
C SER A 9 -4.15 -62.76 -11.08
N ASN A 10 -4.74 -62.60 -9.88
CA ASN A 10 -4.83 -63.51 -8.72
C ASN A 10 -3.65 -63.43 -7.72
N GLY A 11 -3.83 -63.44 -6.39
CA GLY A 11 -4.99 -63.57 -5.52
C GLY A 11 -4.52 -63.89 -4.07
N PHE A 12 -5.48 -64.02 -3.15
CA PHE A 12 -5.47 -64.69 -1.82
C PHE A 12 -5.32 -63.90 -0.49
N GLN A 13 -6.43 -63.96 0.27
CA GLN A 13 -6.62 -64.25 1.71
C GLN A 13 -6.01 -63.34 2.79
N SER A 14 -6.47 -63.32 4.05
CA SER A 14 -7.77 -63.38 4.74
C SER A 14 -7.42 -63.31 6.24
N SER A 15 -8.09 -62.51 7.05
CA SER A 15 -8.35 -62.83 8.49
C SER A 15 -9.07 -61.69 9.20
N SER A 16 -10.31 -61.95 9.60
CA SER A 16 -11.02 -61.29 10.70
C SER A 16 -10.54 -61.84 12.05
N PRO A 17 -10.89 -61.17 13.16
CA PRO A 17 -11.81 -61.85 14.09
C PRO A 17 -12.95 -60.96 14.61
N SER A 18 -13.93 -61.67 15.14
CA SER A 18 -15.31 -61.36 15.52
C SER A 18 -15.52 -60.99 17.00
N GLY A 19 -16.70 -60.43 17.30
CA GLY A 19 -17.39 -60.41 18.62
C GLY A 19 -18.39 -59.24 18.70
N ASN A 20 -19.70 -59.46 18.49
CA ASN A 20 -20.79 -59.73 19.47
C ASN A 20 -21.06 -58.53 20.43
N ASP A 21 -22.27 -58.08 20.77
CA ASP A 21 -23.66 -58.54 20.61
C ASP A 21 -24.65 -57.36 20.83
N GLU A 22 -25.82 -57.51 20.19
CA GLU A 22 -27.22 -57.11 20.52
C GLU A 22 -27.62 -55.88 21.37
N GLY A 23 -28.70 -55.21 20.92
CA GLY A 23 -29.52 -54.31 21.75
C GLY A 23 -30.63 -53.57 20.98
N SER A 24 -31.86 -54.08 21.05
CA SER A 24 -33.07 -53.73 20.28
C SER A 24 -33.83 -52.45 20.68
N GLN A 25 -34.86 -52.12 19.86
CA GLN A 25 -36.07 -51.27 20.11
C GLN A 25 -35.89 -49.75 19.89
N SER A 26 -36.82 -48.99 19.29
CA SER A 26 -38.14 -49.20 18.68
C SER A 26 -38.57 -47.86 18.04
N GLN A 27 -39.15 -47.88 16.84
CA GLN A 27 -39.84 -46.73 16.24
C GLN A 27 -41.19 -46.44 16.93
N PRO A 28 -41.80 -45.27 16.64
CA PRO A 28 -43.19 -45.32 16.19
C PRO A 28 -43.46 -44.61 14.85
N LYS A 29 -44.17 -45.40 14.02
CA LYS A 29 -45.13 -45.13 12.92
C LYS A 29 -45.66 -43.68 12.77
N GLN A 30 -45.65 -43.07 11.58
CA GLN A 30 -46.45 -43.26 10.33
C GLN A 30 -47.81 -42.51 10.30
N SER A 31 -47.97 -41.61 9.31
CA SER A 31 -49.21 -41.36 8.54
C SER A 31 -48.88 -40.45 7.32
N THR A 32 -48.82 -40.95 6.06
CA THR A 32 -49.89 -41.11 5.02
C THR A 32 -50.62 -39.79 4.69
N LEU A 33 -50.79 -39.23 3.47
CA LEU A 33 -50.91 -39.64 2.04
C LEU A 33 -50.97 -38.29 1.19
N PRO A 34 -51.29 -38.20 -0.13
CA PRO A 34 -50.62 -38.72 -1.33
C PRO A 34 -50.52 -37.73 -2.54
N ASN A 35 -49.84 -38.20 -3.60
CA ASN A 35 -50.06 -37.94 -5.04
C ASN A 35 -49.87 -36.54 -5.68
N GLY A 36 -49.09 -36.52 -6.78
CA GLY A 36 -49.41 -35.66 -7.92
C GLY A 36 -48.27 -35.23 -8.86
N LEU A 37 -47.95 -36.07 -9.85
CA LEU A 37 -47.60 -35.72 -11.25
C LEU A 37 -46.67 -34.50 -11.52
N ARG A 38 -45.44 -34.74 -12.01
CA ARG A 38 -45.08 -34.68 -13.46
C ARG A 38 -43.55 -34.72 -13.68
N LYS A 39 -43.16 -35.73 -14.46
CA LYS A 39 -42.23 -35.72 -15.60
C LYS A 39 -40.92 -34.91 -15.54
N SER A 40 -39.85 -35.70 -15.65
CA SER A 40 -38.84 -35.64 -16.72
C SER A 40 -37.53 -34.91 -16.44
N GLY A 41 -36.48 -35.72 -16.28
CA GLY A 41 -35.23 -35.52 -17.00
C GLY A 41 -34.11 -34.84 -16.23
N ARG A 42 -33.24 -35.65 -15.60
CA ARG A 42 -31.77 -35.51 -15.75
C ARG A 42 -31.05 -36.73 -15.14
N LYS A 43 -30.43 -37.50 -16.03
CA LYS A 43 -29.40 -38.49 -15.72
C LYS A 43 -28.14 -37.77 -15.21
N HIS A 44 -27.56 -38.37 -14.17
CA HIS A 44 -26.16 -38.33 -13.70
C HIS A 44 -25.35 -37.03 -13.79
N GLN A 45 -25.07 -36.47 -12.61
CA GLN A 45 -23.70 -36.18 -12.19
C GLN A 45 -23.62 -36.37 -10.67
N ASP A 46 -22.94 -37.45 -10.26
CA ASP A 46 -22.58 -37.72 -8.87
C ASP A 46 -21.56 -36.67 -8.39
N TYR A 47 -22.02 -35.73 -7.57
CA TYR A 47 -21.13 -34.95 -6.72
C TYR A 47 -21.09 -35.63 -5.36
N ILE A 48 -19.91 -36.13 -4.96
CA ILE A 48 -19.62 -36.45 -3.56
C ILE A 48 -19.74 -35.13 -2.78
N LYS A 49 -20.86 -34.98 -2.08
CA LYS A 49 -21.10 -33.84 -1.20
C LYS A 49 -20.22 -34.03 0.04
N ILE A 50 -19.00 -33.52 0.01
CA ILE A 50 -18.22 -33.32 1.23
C ILE A 50 -19.00 -32.31 2.06
N SER A 51 -19.69 -32.80 3.09
CA SER A 51 -20.33 -31.95 4.08
C SER A 51 -19.23 -31.25 4.88
N VAL A 52 -18.84 -30.06 4.41
CA VAL A 52 -18.10 -29.11 5.26
C VAL A 52 -19.02 -28.83 6.45
N PRO A 53 -18.57 -29.06 7.70
CA PRO A 53 -19.36 -28.64 8.86
C PRO A 53 -19.55 -27.13 8.76
N GLU A 54 -20.79 -26.66 8.69
CA GLU A 54 -21.07 -25.23 8.88
C GLU A 54 -20.42 -24.79 10.20
N PRO A 55 -19.60 -23.74 10.24
CA PRO A 55 -19.05 -23.26 11.49
C PRO A 55 -20.20 -22.70 12.33
N LYS A 56 -20.68 -23.50 13.29
CA LYS A 56 -21.60 -23.08 14.35
C LYS A 56 -20.88 -22.11 15.31
N ASN A 57 -20.46 -20.94 14.84
CA ASN A 57 -20.00 -19.85 15.70
C ASN A 57 -21.15 -18.87 15.95
N ARG A 58 -22.21 -19.34 16.64
CA ARG A 58 -23.17 -18.43 17.29
C ARG A 58 -22.66 -18.16 18.70
N LEU A 59 -22.05 -16.98 18.91
CA LEU A 59 -21.77 -16.48 20.26
C LEU A 59 -23.08 -16.50 21.08
N PRO A 60 -23.11 -17.07 22.30
CA PRO A 60 -24.34 -17.21 23.06
C PRO A 60 -24.85 -15.85 23.60
N LEU A 61 -26.15 -15.60 23.46
CA LEU A 61 -26.82 -14.41 24.01
C LEU A 61 -27.15 -14.63 25.50
N GLU A 62 -26.16 -14.44 26.37
CA GLU A 62 -26.30 -14.68 27.82
C GLU A 62 -26.83 -13.45 28.58
N TRP A 63 -28.11 -13.13 28.38
CA TRP A 63 -28.74 -11.96 29.02
C TRP A 63 -28.70 -11.96 30.55
N TRP A 64 -28.69 -13.13 31.19
CA TRP A 64 -28.59 -13.22 32.65
C TRP A 64 -27.26 -12.62 33.18
N LYS A 65 -26.14 -12.81 32.46
CA LYS A 65 -24.85 -12.18 32.81
C LYS A 65 -24.89 -10.68 32.61
N THR A 66 -25.58 -10.22 31.56
CA THR A 66 -25.83 -8.78 31.34
C THR A 66 -26.65 -8.19 32.48
N GLY A 67 -27.65 -8.91 33.00
CA GLY A 67 -28.43 -8.53 34.17
C GLY A 67 -27.56 -8.36 35.43
N ILE A 68 -26.63 -9.28 35.70
CA ILE A 68 -25.69 -9.16 36.82
C ILE A 68 -24.81 -7.91 36.66
N ALA A 69 -24.26 -7.68 35.47
CA ALA A 69 -23.44 -6.49 35.21
C ALA A 69 -24.24 -5.19 35.37
N PHE A 70 -25.52 -5.18 34.97
CA PHE A 70 -26.43 -4.06 35.17
C PHE A 70 -26.70 -3.79 36.65
N VAL A 71 -27.00 -4.82 37.44
CA VAL A 71 -27.20 -4.69 38.90
C VAL A 71 -25.93 -4.15 39.57
N TYR A 72 -24.75 -4.61 39.16
CA TYR A 72 -23.48 -4.07 39.64
C TYR A 72 -23.31 -2.58 39.29
N ALA A 73 -23.59 -2.18 38.06
CA ALA A 73 -23.52 -0.77 37.65
C ALA A 73 -24.50 0.10 38.46
N LEU A 74 -25.74 -0.36 38.62
CA LEU A 74 -26.79 0.33 39.37
C LEU A 74 -26.43 0.46 40.86
N PHE A 75 -25.91 -0.61 41.47
CA PHE A 75 -25.45 -0.59 42.86
C PHE A 75 -24.35 0.46 43.07
N ASN A 76 -23.34 0.51 42.19
CA ASN A 76 -22.25 1.48 42.29
C ASN A 76 -22.73 2.91 42.02
N LEU A 77 -23.72 3.10 41.14
CA LEU A 77 -24.34 4.40 40.91
C LEU A 77 -25.07 4.90 42.18
N VAL A 78 -25.89 4.06 42.81
CA VAL A 78 -26.56 4.38 44.08
C VAL A 78 -25.55 4.65 45.18
N LEU A 79 -24.52 3.81 45.30
CA LEU A 79 -23.44 3.99 46.26
C LEU A 79 -22.70 5.32 46.07
N THR A 80 -22.45 5.72 44.82
CA THR A 80 -21.84 7.02 44.50
C THR A 80 -22.74 8.16 44.97
N THR A 81 -24.05 8.09 44.76
CA THR A 81 -25.01 9.12 45.23
C THR A 81 -25.04 9.23 46.76
N VAL A 82 -25.03 8.09 47.46
CA VAL A 82 -24.90 8.05 48.92
C VAL A 82 -23.59 8.70 49.35
N MET A 83 -22.49 8.38 48.66
CA MET A 83 -21.17 8.87 49.02
C MET A 83 -21.01 10.38 48.76
N ILE A 84 -21.57 10.92 47.68
CA ILE A 84 -21.63 12.39 47.46
C ILE A 84 -22.32 13.07 48.64
N THR A 85 -23.41 12.50 49.16
CA THR A 85 -24.12 13.05 50.33
C THR A 85 -23.26 12.99 51.61
N VAL A 86 -22.51 11.91 51.81
CA VAL A 86 -21.58 11.78 52.95
C VAL A 86 -20.42 12.78 52.84
N VAL A 87 -19.84 12.92 51.65
CA VAL A 87 -18.72 13.85 51.41
C VAL A 87 -19.18 15.29 51.58
N HIS A 88 -20.38 15.64 51.10
CA HIS A 88 -20.95 16.97 51.27
C HIS A 88 -21.00 17.44 52.74
N GLU A 89 -21.28 16.54 53.68
CA GLU A 89 -21.25 16.87 55.11
C GLU A 89 -19.82 17.15 55.62
N ARG A 90 -18.81 16.48 55.04
CA ARG A 90 -17.40 16.58 55.40
C ARG A 90 -16.67 17.77 54.78
N VAL A 91 -17.17 18.34 53.67
CA VAL A 91 -16.55 19.49 52.99
C VAL A 91 -16.47 20.69 53.95
N PRO A 92 -15.29 21.32 54.16
CA PRO A 92 -15.18 22.50 55.03
C PRO A 92 -15.96 23.69 54.47
N ALA A 93 -16.27 24.66 55.33
CA ALA A 93 -16.98 25.87 54.93
C ALA A 93 -16.12 26.72 53.96
N LYS A 94 -16.75 27.40 52.99
CA LYS A 94 -16.02 28.19 51.98
C LYS A 94 -15.22 29.33 52.60
N GLU A 95 -15.69 29.81 53.74
CA GLU A 95 -15.13 30.93 54.49
C GLU A 95 -13.85 30.54 55.23
N THR A 96 -13.66 29.25 55.55
CA THR A 96 -12.52 28.76 56.34
C THR A 96 -11.43 28.10 55.49
N SER A 97 -11.73 27.71 54.25
CA SER A 97 -10.76 27.09 53.34
C SER A 97 -11.05 27.55 51.90
N PRO A 98 -10.13 28.28 51.25
CA PRO A 98 -10.35 28.73 49.87
C PRO A 98 -10.31 27.55 48.88
N PRO A 99 -10.93 27.68 47.69
CA PRO A 99 -10.80 26.71 46.62
C PRO A 99 -9.34 26.52 46.20
N LEU A 100 -9.00 25.32 45.71
CA LEU A 100 -7.66 25.06 45.18
C LEU A 100 -7.35 25.99 44.00
N PRO A 101 -6.11 26.51 43.91
CA PRO A 101 -5.69 27.27 42.75
C PRO A 101 -5.61 26.34 41.54
N ASP A 102 -6.30 26.71 40.47
CA ASP A 102 -6.24 26.03 39.18
C ASP A 102 -5.76 27.02 38.13
N LYS A 103 -4.56 26.76 37.62
CA LYS A 103 -3.89 27.64 36.66
C LYS A 103 -4.69 27.86 35.38
N PHE A 104 -5.58 26.94 35.01
CA PHE A 104 -6.48 27.13 33.87
C PHE A 104 -7.48 28.26 34.13
N PHE A 105 -8.02 28.36 35.35
CA PHE A 105 -9.00 29.38 35.74
C PHE A 105 -8.40 30.79 35.83
N ASP A 106 -7.08 30.90 35.96
CA ASP A 106 -6.38 32.20 35.92
C ASP A 106 -6.35 32.80 34.51
N TYR A 107 -6.41 31.96 33.46
CA TYR A 107 -6.35 32.40 32.06
C TYR A 107 -7.71 32.50 31.38
N VAL A 108 -8.70 31.73 31.84
CA VAL A 108 -10.02 31.65 31.21
C VAL A 108 -11.08 32.10 32.22
N GLY A 109 -11.90 33.08 31.85
CA GLY A 109 -13.02 33.52 32.67
C GLY A 109 -14.19 32.53 32.64
N ARG A 110 -14.95 32.46 33.75
CA ARG A 110 -16.12 31.57 33.87
C ARG A 110 -17.19 31.91 32.84
N VAL A 111 -17.73 30.89 32.18
CA VAL A 111 -18.92 31.02 31.31
C VAL A 111 -20.08 30.22 31.88
N GLU A 112 -21.13 30.91 32.31
CA GLU A 112 -22.23 30.31 33.09
C GLU A 112 -23.05 29.26 32.31
N TRP A 113 -23.22 29.44 30.99
CA TRP A 113 -23.99 28.52 30.16
C TRP A 113 -23.19 27.28 29.71
N ALA A 114 -21.86 27.29 29.86
CA ALA A 114 -21.00 26.23 29.31
C ALA A 114 -21.32 24.86 29.91
N PHE A 115 -21.55 24.80 31.23
CA PHE A 115 -21.84 23.53 31.90
C PHE A 115 -23.14 22.88 31.40
N SER A 116 -24.19 23.68 31.18
CA SER A 116 -25.45 23.19 30.59
C SER A 116 -25.25 22.58 29.20
N ILE A 117 -24.36 23.16 28.37
CA ILE A 117 -24.02 22.60 27.06
C ILE A 117 -23.30 21.25 27.20
N SER A 118 -22.43 21.10 28.20
CA SER A 118 -21.80 19.81 28.48
C SER A 118 -22.83 18.73 28.82
N GLU A 119 -23.81 19.04 29.68
CA GLU A 119 -24.87 18.09 30.03
C GLU A 119 -25.74 17.71 28.82
N ILE A 120 -26.09 18.69 27.97
CA ILE A 120 -26.83 18.46 26.71
C ILE A 120 -26.03 17.55 25.78
N ASN A 121 -24.74 17.82 25.57
CA ASN A 121 -23.86 16.98 24.76
C ASN A 121 -23.76 15.56 25.31
N GLY A 122 -23.70 15.42 26.64
CA GLY A 122 -23.72 14.13 27.34
C GLY A 122 -25.00 13.34 27.05
N MET A 123 -26.17 13.98 27.19
CA MET A 123 -27.46 13.36 26.88
C MET A 123 -27.57 12.94 25.41
N ILE A 124 -27.12 13.79 24.48
CA ILE A 124 -27.09 13.47 23.04
C ILE A 124 -26.21 12.24 22.78
N LEU A 125 -24.98 12.21 23.32
CA LEU A 125 -24.07 11.08 23.14
C LEU A 125 -24.64 9.78 23.70
N VAL A 126 -25.24 9.82 24.89
CA VAL A 126 -25.90 8.64 25.49
C VAL A 126 -27.08 8.18 24.62
N GLY A 127 -27.88 9.11 24.11
CA GLY A 127 -28.96 8.81 23.17
C GLY A 127 -28.47 8.14 21.87
N LEU A 128 -27.39 8.67 21.29
CA LEU A 128 -26.74 8.09 20.10
C LEU A 128 -26.20 6.69 20.36
N TRP A 129 -25.56 6.47 21.52
CA TRP A 129 -25.09 5.14 21.94
C TRP A 129 -26.23 4.15 22.11
N CYS A 130 -27.32 4.55 22.79
CA CYS A 130 -28.52 3.72 22.95
C CYS A 130 -29.12 3.34 21.60
N CYS A 131 -29.21 4.30 20.67
CA CYS A 131 -29.68 4.04 19.30
C CYS A 131 -28.77 3.04 18.58
N GLN A 132 -27.45 3.26 18.58
CA GLN A 132 -26.47 2.35 17.98
C GLN A 132 -26.55 0.94 18.60
N TRP A 133 -26.69 0.85 19.91
CA TRP A 133 -26.81 -0.43 20.63
C TRP A 133 -28.01 -1.26 20.17
N LEU A 134 -29.14 -0.62 19.84
CA LEU A 134 -30.31 -1.31 19.29
C LEU A 134 -30.04 -1.98 17.94
N PHE A 135 -29.07 -1.49 17.16
CA PHE A 135 -28.69 -2.05 15.86
C PHE A 135 -27.55 -3.09 15.93
N LEU A 136 -26.95 -3.31 17.11
CA LEU A 136 -25.88 -4.29 17.25
C LEU A 136 -26.40 -5.73 17.17
N ARG A 137 -25.65 -6.60 16.49
CA ARG A 137 -26.00 -8.03 16.35
C ARG A 137 -25.88 -8.80 17.66
N TYR A 138 -24.87 -8.51 18.49
CA TYR A 138 -24.67 -9.14 19.80
C TYR A 138 -24.84 -8.13 20.95
N LYS A 139 -26.08 -7.68 21.13
CA LYS A 139 -26.47 -6.64 22.10
C LYS A 139 -26.10 -6.97 23.54
N SER A 140 -26.25 -8.24 23.95
CA SER A 140 -26.01 -8.67 25.33
C SER A 140 -24.54 -8.56 25.72
N ILE A 141 -23.61 -8.86 24.81
CA ILE A 141 -22.16 -8.79 25.04
C ILE A 141 -21.75 -7.33 25.16
N ALA A 142 -22.12 -6.48 24.20
CA ALA A 142 -21.80 -5.05 24.23
C ALA A 142 -22.37 -4.37 25.48
N ALA A 143 -23.63 -4.65 25.85
CA ALA A 143 -24.26 -4.11 27.06
C ALA A 143 -23.55 -4.55 28.33
N ARG A 144 -23.20 -5.85 28.45
CA ARG A 144 -22.49 -6.37 29.62
C ARG A 144 -21.14 -5.69 29.84
N ARG A 145 -20.39 -5.46 28.75
CA ARG A 145 -19.10 -4.77 28.79
C ARG A 145 -19.27 -3.31 29.20
N PHE A 146 -20.27 -2.62 28.64
CA PHE A 146 -20.60 -1.24 29.01
C PHE A 146 -20.94 -1.11 30.50
N PHE A 147 -21.87 -1.91 31.02
CA PHE A 147 -22.28 -1.84 32.42
C PHE A 147 -21.14 -2.21 33.38
N PHE A 148 -20.31 -3.20 33.06
CA PHE A 148 -19.19 -3.56 33.91
C PHE A 148 -18.12 -2.46 34.01
N ILE A 149 -17.72 -1.89 32.87
CA ILE A 149 -16.74 -0.79 32.85
C ILE A 149 -17.33 0.44 33.55
N MET A 150 -18.57 0.80 33.26
CA MET A 150 -19.27 1.89 33.92
C MET A 150 -19.32 1.70 35.44
N GLY A 151 -19.78 0.54 35.93
CA GLY A 151 -19.85 0.25 37.36
C GLY A 151 -18.48 0.31 38.06
N THR A 152 -17.42 -0.13 37.38
CA THR A 152 -16.05 -0.07 37.91
C THR A 152 -15.53 1.37 38.00
N LEU A 153 -15.85 2.24 37.03
CA LEU A 153 -15.50 3.66 37.08
C LEU A 153 -16.24 4.38 38.22
N TYR A 154 -17.51 4.06 38.45
CA TYR A 154 -18.27 4.59 39.59
C TYR A 154 -17.77 4.05 40.94
N LEU A 155 -17.33 2.78 41.01
CA LEU A 155 -16.67 2.25 42.20
C LEU A 155 -15.39 3.02 42.53
N TYR A 156 -14.53 3.26 41.53
CA TYR A 156 -13.32 4.08 41.70
C TYR A 156 -13.66 5.49 42.17
N ARG A 157 -14.68 6.11 41.58
CA ARG A 157 -15.19 7.41 42.02
C ARG A 157 -15.62 7.40 43.49
N CYS A 158 -16.37 6.38 43.92
CA CYS A 158 -16.80 6.24 45.31
C CYS A 158 -15.61 6.07 46.26
N MET A 159 -14.61 5.25 45.90
CA MET A 159 -13.41 5.07 46.71
C MET A 159 -12.61 6.36 46.83
N THR A 160 -12.39 7.08 45.73
CA THR A 160 -11.66 8.35 45.75
C THR A 160 -12.41 9.40 46.59
N MET A 161 -13.72 9.55 46.38
CA MET A 161 -14.56 10.44 47.20
C MET A 161 -14.50 10.13 48.70
N TYR A 162 -14.48 8.85 49.08
CA TYR A 162 -14.47 8.47 50.49
C TYR A 162 -13.11 8.72 51.15
N VAL A 163 -12.02 8.37 50.45
CA VAL A 163 -10.65 8.42 50.98
C VAL A 163 -10.12 9.85 51.01
N THR A 164 -10.44 10.66 50.00
CA THR A 164 -10.01 12.07 49.94
C THR A 164 -11.19 12.96 50.32
N THR A 165 -11.06 13.71 51.41
CA THR A 165 -11.95 14.84 51.67
C THR A 165 -11.57 15.97 50.72
N LEU A 166 -12.47 16.29 49.79
CA LEU A 166 -12.15 17.10 48.63
C LEU A 166 -12.22 18.62 48.86
N PRO A 167 -11.43 19.38 48.06
CA PRO A 167 -11.28 20.83 48.15
C PRO A 167 -12.61 21.56 47.95
N VAL A 168 -12.64 22.78 48.50
CA VAL A 168 -13.81 23.66 48.48
C VAL A 168 -14.15 24.05 47.04
N PRO A 169 -15.43 23.97 46.60
CA PRO A 169 -15.83 24.37 45.25
C PRO A 169 -15.55 25.84 44.97
N GLY A 170 -15.48 26.19 43.68
CA GLY A 170 -15.39 27.58 43.24
C GLY A 170 -16.43 28.47 43.92
N MET A 171 -16.04 29.72 44.23
CA MET A 171 -16.87 30.64 45.04
C MET A 171 -18.27 30.88 44.45
N HIS A 172 -18.41 30.78 43.12
CA HIS A 172 -19.66 30.97 42.39
C HIS A 172 -20.73 29.89 42.63
N MET A 173 -20.39 28.70 43.12
CA MET A 173 -21.37 27.62 43.35
C MET A 173 -22.19 27.82 44.63
N LYS A 174 -23.50 27.57 44.59
CA LYS A 174 -24.36 27.54 45.78
C LYS A 174 -24.54 26.11 46.27
N CYS A 175 -23.95 25.78 47.42
CA CYS A 175 -24.07 24.46 48.04
C CYS A 175 -25.34 24.39 48.91
N ALA A 176 -25.96 23.21 48.98
CA ALA A 176 -27.05 22.93 49.91
C ALA A 176 -26.60 23.08 51.38
N PRO A 177 -27.50 23.44 52.31
CA PRO A 177 -27.15 23.52 53.73
C PRO A 177 -26.81 22.13 54.30
N LYS A 178 -25.86 22.06 55.23
CA LYS A 178 -25.49 20.80 55.90
C LYS A 178 -26.63 20.28 56.78
N LEU A 179 -26.83 18.97 56.80
CA LEU A 179 -27.85 18.30 57.62
C LEU A 179 -27.17 17.52 58.74
N HIS A 180 -26.88 18.19 59.85
CA HIS A 180 -26.28 17.56 61.02
C HIS A 180 -27.27 16.62 61.72
N GLY A 181 -27.03 15.30 61.66
CA GLY A 181 -27.78 14.28 62.40
C GLY A 181 -29.12 13.82 61.82
N ASP A 182 -29.71 14.51 60.84
CA ASP A 182 -31.00 14.13 60.25
C ASP A 182 -30.85 13.06 59.14
N SER A 183 -31.10 11.80 59.50
CA SER A 183 -31.00 10.67 58.57
C SER A 183 -32.15 10.62 57.55
N GLN A 184 -33.33 11.14 57.89
CA GLN A 184 -34.50 11.13 57.02
C GLN A 184 -34.37 12.17 55.90
N ALA A 185 -33.91 13.39 56.23
CA ALA A 185 -33.62 14.42 55.23
C ALA A 185 -32.45 14.03 54.30
N LYS A 186 -31.43 13.32 54.82
CA LYS A 186 -30.35 12.75 53.99
C LYS A 186 -30.87 11.73 52.99
N LEU A 187 -31.75 10.82 53.42
CA LEU A 187 -32.37 9.83 52.54
C LEU A 187 -33.21 10.51 51.44
N GLN A 188 -33.95 11.57 51.79
CA GLN A 188 -34.74 12.33 50.81
C GLN A 188 -33.86 13.04 49.76
N ARG A 189 -32.69 13.57 50.16
CA ARG A 189 -31.70 14.12 49.21
C ARG A 189 -31.12 13.06 48.28
N ILE A 190 -30.80 11.89 48.82
CA ILE A 190 -30.30 10.74 48.04
C ILE A 190 -31.34 10.32 46.99
N LEU A 191 -32.61 10.16 47.38
CA LEU A 191 -33.69 9.80 46.47
C LEU A 191 -33.90 10.86 45.37
N ARG A 192 -33.86 12.15 45.73
CA ARG A 192 -33.99 13.26 44.76
C ARG A 192 -32.84 13.30 43.75
N LEU A 193 -31.61 12.98 44.18
CA LEU A 193 -30.45 12.93 43.29
C LEU A 193 -30.49 11.72 42.37
N ILE A 194 -30.95 10.56 42.87
CA ILE A 194 -31.19 9.35 42.05
C ILE A 194 -32.27 9.64 40.99
N SER A 195 -33.39 10.25 41.37
CA SER A 195 -34.47 10.56 40.41
C SER A 195 -34.06 11.58 39.35
N GLY A 196 -33.14 12.49 39.66
CA GLY A 196 -32.61 13.48 38.73
C GLY A 196 -31.41 13.00 37.91
N GLY A 197 -30.97 11.75 38.06
CA GLY A 197 -29.83 11.20 37.33
C GLY A 197 -28.49 11.89 37.60
N GLY A 198 -28.39 12.69 38.66
CA GLY A 198 -27.20 13.47 39.01
C GLY A 198 -26.90 14.67 38.10
N LEU A 199 -27.84 15.09 37.24
CA LEU A 199 -27.69 16.27 36.38
C LEU A 199 -28.07 17.57 37.13
N SER A 200 -27.48 18.69 36.72
CA SER A 200 -27.79 20.02 37.24
C SER A 200 -29.00 20.66 36.54
N ILE A 201 -29.23 20.36 35.25
CA ILE A 201 -30.40 20.85 34.47
C ILE A 201 -31.74 20.44 35.11
N THR A 202 -31.80 19.30 35.79
CA THR A 202 -32.99 18.82 36.51
C THR A 202 -33.20 19.50 37.88
N GLY A 203 -32.34 20.45 38.26
CA GLY A 203 -32.38 21.15 39.54
C GLY A 203 -32.07 20.26 40.76
N SER A 204 -31.49 19.07 40.52
CA SER A 204 -31.24 18.05 41.54
C SER A 204 -29.83 18.10 42.16
N HIS A 205 -28.87 18.74 41.50
CA HIS A 205 -27.46 18.72 41.92
C HIS A 205 -27.05 20.00 42.65
N ILE A 206 -27.32 20.07 43.96
CA ILE A 206 -26.93 21.19 44.85
C ILE A 206 -25.88 20.72 45.89
N LEU A 207 -25.37 19.50 45.75
CA LEU A 207 -24.41 18.90 46.68
C LEU A 207 -22.98 19.20 46.22
N CYS A 208 -22.15 19.62 47.17
CA CYS A 208 -20.76 19.97 46.95
C CYS A 208 -19.82 18.90 47.50
N GLY A 209 -18.67 18.69 46.86
CA GLY A 209 -17.63 17.77 47.34
C GLY A 209 -17.15 16.72 46.34
N ASP A 210 -17.54 16.80 45.07
CA ASP A 210 -17.11 15.88 44.01
C ASP A 210 -16.15 16.54 43.01
N PHE A 211 -14.92 16.79 43.48
CA PHE A 211 -13.91 17.56 42.75
C PHE A 211 -12.54 16.85 42.72
N LEU A 212 -12.53 15.57 42.34
CA LEU A 212 -11.29 14.80 42.02
C LEU A 212 -11.48 13.87 40.84
N TYR A 213 -12.71 13.40 40.64
CA TYR A 213 -13.02 12.36 39.68
C TYR A 213 -14.37 12.63 39.01
N SER A 214 -14.34 13.52 38.01
CA SER A 214 -15.55 14.07 37.36
C SER A 214 -16.40 12.99 36.67
N GLY A 215 -17.62 12.79 37.16
CA GLY A 215 -18.60 11.87 36.56
C GLY A 215 -19.03 12.24 35.14
N HIS A 216 -19.16 13.55 34.86
CA HIS A 216 -19.53 14.05 33.54
C HIS A 216 -18.47 13.70 32.49
N THR A 217 -17.19 13.90 32.84
CA THR A 217 -16.06 13.54 31.98
C THR A 217 -16.03 12.03 31.72
N VAL A 218 -16.25 11.21 32.75
CA VAL A 218 -16.35 9.74 32.62
C VAL A 218 -17.45 9.36 31.63
N MET A 219 -18.65 9.91 31.76
CA MET A 219 -19.77 9.57 30.88
C MET A 219 -19.56 10.00 29.43
N LEU A 220 -19.09 11.24 29.19
CA LEU A 220 -18.80 11.74 27.84
C LEU A 220 -17.75 10.86 27.13
N THR A 221 -16.63 10.63 27.81
CA THR A 221 -15.49 9.90 27.24
C THR A 221 -15.81 8.42 27.04
N LEU A 222 -16.42 7.75 28.02
CA LEU A 222 -16.81 6.34 27.91
C LEU A 222 -17.79 6.11 26.78
N THR A 223 -18.83 6.95 26.68
CA THR A 223 -19.88 6.81 25.66
C THR A 223 -19.31 6.98 24.25
N TYR A 224 -18.45 7.98 24.04
CA TYR A 224 -17.73 8.15 22.77
C TYR A 224 -16.86 6.93 22.43
N LEU A 225 -16.08 6.41 23.40
CA LEU A 225 -15.21 5.26 23.17
C LEU A 225 -16.01 4.01 22.76
N PHE A 226 -17.16 3.78 23.40
CA PHE A 226 -18.06 2.69 23.04
C PHE A 226 -18.71 2.88 21.66
N ILE A 227 -19.17 4.10 21.34
CA ILE A 227 -19.67 4.43 20.00
C ILE A 227 -18.62 4.08 18.95
N LYS A 228 -17.38 4.56 19.13
CA LYS A 228 -16.26 4.34 18.20
C LYS A 228 -15.89 2.87 18.05
N GLU A 229 -15.82 2.11 19.14
CA GLU A 229 -15.41 0.70 19.14
C GLU A 229 -16.45 -0.20 18.48
N TYR A 230 -17.74 0.04 18.74
CA TYR A 230 -18.82 -0.83 18.27
C TYR A 230 -19.52 -0.30 17.00
N SER A 231 -18.92 0.62 16.24
CA SER A 231 -19.46 1.08 14.95
C SER A 231 -18.46 0.90 13.79
N PRO A 232 -18.94 0.68 12.55
CA PRO A 232 -18.08 0.47 11.38
C PRO A 232 -17.12 1.65 11.12
N ARG A 233 -15.86 1.35 10.77
CA ARG A 233 -14.85 2.36 10.37
C ARG A 233 -15.24 3.19 9.14
N ARG A 234 -16.20 2.72 8.33
CA ARG A 234 -16.74 3.46 7.18
C ARG A 234 -17.50 4.73 7.59
N PHE A 235 -18.07 4.77 8.80
CA PHE A 235 -18.81 5.93 9.31
C PHE A 235 -17.87 6.95 10.00
N TRP A 236 -16.79 7.36 9.32
CA TRP A 236 -15.81 8.27 9.91
C TRP A 236 -16.42 9.63 10.31
N TRP A 237 -17.39 10.14 9.54
CA TRP A 237 -18.14 11.37 9.82
C TRP A 237 -18.91 11.29 11.15
N TYR A 238 -19.51 10.14 11.44
CA TYR A 238 -20.21 9.88 12.69
C TYR A 238 -19.24 9.81 13.87
N HIS A 239 -18.08 9.15 13.68
CA HIS A 239 -17.02 9.13 14.69
C HIS A 239 -16.47 10.52 14.97
N LEU A 240 -16.29 11.34 13.93
CA LEU A 240 -15.83 12.73 14.05
C LEU A 240 -16.86 13.58 14.80
N LEU A 241 -18.15 13.46 14.46
CA LEU A 241 -19.24 14.17 15.14
C LEU A 241 -19.31 13.81 16.63
N CYS A 242 -19.30 12.52 16.96
CA CYS A 242 -19.33 12.07 18.36
C CYS A 242 -18.06 12.46 19.13
N TRP A 243 -16.90 12.48 18.46
CA TRP A 243 -15.66 12.96 19.06
C TRP A 243 -15.75 14.46 19.36
N LEU A 244 -16.24 15.27 18.42
CA LEU A 244 -16.47 16.70 18.60
C LEU A 244 -17.45 16.98 19.76
N LEU A 245 -18.58 16.27 19.82
CA LEU A 245 -19.52 16.39 20.94
C LEU A 245 -18.88 16.08 22.29
N SER A 246 -18.07 15.01 22.36
CA SER A 246 -17.37 14.65 23.60
C SER A 246 -16.28 15.67 23.96
N ALA A 247 -15.50 16.14 22.99
CA ALA A 247 -14.43 17.09 23.21
C ALA A 247 -14.98 18.46 23.64
N VAL A 248 -16.01 18.97 22.96
CA VAL A 248 -16.70 20.21 23.32
C VAL A 248 -17.33 20.07 24.71
N GLY A 249 -17.97 18.94 25.03
CA GLY A 249 -18.50 18.70 26.38
C GLY A 249 -17.43 18.79 27.46
N VAL A 250 -16.28 18.14 27.28
CA VAL A 250 -15.16 18.18 28.24
C VAL A 250 -14.57 19.59 28.39
N VAL A 251 -14.41 20.34 27.30
CA VAL A 251 -13.96 21.74 27.36
C VAL A 251 -14.97 22.62 28.09
N CYS A 252 -16.26 22.44 27.81
CA CYS A 252 -17.34 23.17 28.47
C CYS A 252 -17.40 22.92 29.99
N ILE A 253 -17.02 21.74 30.46
CA ILE A 253 -16.86 21.46 31.90
C ILE A 253 -15.82 22.39 32.53
N LEU A 254 -14.66 22.52 31.90
CA LEU A 254 -13.56 23.36 32.39
C LEU A 254 -13.92 24.84 32.34
N VAL A 255 -14.50 25.30 31.22
CA VAL A 255 -14.89 26.70 31.01
C VAL A 255 -16.07 27.12 31.91
N GLY A 256 -16.92 26.16 32.33
CA GLY A 256 -17.95 26.40 33.34
C GLY A 256 -17.40 26.64 34.75
N HIS A 257 -16.12 26.31 34.97
CA HIS A 257 -15.44 26.30 36.28
C HIS A 257 -16.11 25.37 37.30
N GLU A 258 -16.87 24.38 36.82
CA GLU A 258 -17.64 23.48 37.68
C GLU A 258 -16.83 22.24 38.13
N HIS A 259 -15.70 21.94 37.48
CA HIS A 259 -14.74 20.92 37.92
C HIS A 259 -13.30 21.42 37.71
N TYR A 260 -12.36 21.01 38.58
CA TYR A 260 -10.96 21.34 38.38
C TYR A 260 -10.36 20.61 37.19
N THR A 261 -9.34 21.22 36.58
CA THR A 261 -8.56 20.66 35.47
C THR A 261 -7.98 19.30 35.83
N VAL A 262 -7.47 19.15 37.05
CA VAL A 262 -6.94 17.89 37.57
C VAL A 262 -8.00 16.78 37.54
N ASP A 263 -9.23 17.08 37.96
CA ASP A 263 -10.33 16.12 38.02
C ASP A 263 -10.72 15.58 36.64
N VAL A 264 -10.73 16.48 35.66
CA VAL A 264 -11.04 16.17 34.27
C VAL A 264 -9.93 15.31 33.66
N VAL A 265 -8.66 15.65 33.89
CA VAL A 265 -7.51 14.88 33.39
C VAL A 265 -7.45 13.49 34.00
N ILE A 266 -7.64 13.36 35.32
CA ILE A 266 -7.65 12.06 36.01
C ILE A 266 -8.82 11.21 35.50
N ALA A 267 -10.02 11.78 35.40
CA ALA A 267 -11.20 11.08 34.89
C ALA A 267 -10.99 10.59 33.45
N TYR A 268 -10.43 11.43 32.57
CA TYR A 268 -10.10 11.06 31.19
C TYR A 268 -9.07 9.92 31.16
N TYR A 269 -8.00 10.02 31.96
CA TYR A 269 -6.93 9.01 32.00
C TYR A 269 -7.43 7.66 32.50
N ILE A 270 -8.13 7.61 33.63
CA ILE A 270 -8.63 6.35 34.20
C ILE A 270 -9.68 5.72 33.27
N THR A 271 -10.59 6.51 32.70
CA THR A 271 -11.62 6.00 31.79
C THR A 271 -11.02 5.39 30.53
N THR A 272 -10.10 6.11 29.87
CA THR A 272 -9.43 5.61 28.67
C THR A 272 -8.59 4.37 28.97
N ARG A 273 -7.81 4.37 30.06
CA ARG A 273 -6.97 3.21 30.45
C ARG A 273 -7.80 1.99 30.78
N LEU A 274 -8.86 2.12 31.57
CA LEU A 274 -9.73 1.00 31.90
C LEU A 274 -10.43 0.45 30.65
N PHE A 275 -10.91 1.33 29.77
CA PHE A 275 -11.55 0.94 28.51
C PHE A 275 -10.61 0.10 27.63
N TRP A 276 -9.40 0.60 27.37
CA TRP A 276 -8.41 -0.08 26.54
C TRP A 276 -7.90 -1.35 27.20
N TRP A 277 -7.67 -1.36 28.51
CA TRP A 277 -7.25 -2.55 29.25
C TRP A 277 -8.30 -3.66 29.13
N TYR A 278 -9.58 -3.34 29.38
CA TYR A 278 -10.67 -4.29 29.27
C TYR A 278 -10.80 -4.86 27.84
N HIS A 279 -10.85 -4.00 26.83
CA HIS A 279 -11.03 -4.44 25.44
C HIS A 279 -9.80 -5.17 24.89
N THR A 280 -8.59 -4.80 25.30
CA THR A 280 -7.37 -5.55 24.93
C THR A 280 -7.41 -6.97 25.47
N MET A 281 -7.81 -7.16 26.74
CA MET A 281 -7.96 -8.50 27.32
C MET A 281 -9.12 -9.29 26.71
N ALA A 282 -10.20 -8.61 26.32
CA ALA A 282 -11.34 -9.25 25.65
C ALA A 282 -11.01 -9.65 24.20
N ASN A 283 -10.10 -8.93 23.53
CA ASN A 283 -9.76 -9.14 22.12
C ASN A 283 -8.63 -10.14 21.91
N ILE A 284 -7.70 -10.27 22.86
CA ILE A 284 -6.49 -11.08 22.71
C ILE A 284 -6.54 -12.30 23.63
N GLN A 285 -6.88 -13.45 23.06
CA GLN A 285 -7.09 -14.71 23.80
C GLN A 285 -5.81 -15.25 24.48
N THR A 286 -4.63 -14.97 23.91
CA THR A 286 -3.33 -15.36 24.49
C THR A 286 -3.05 -14.61 25.81
N LEU A 287 -3.47 -13.35 25.92
CA LEU A 287 -3.34 -12.55 27.14
C LEU A 287 -4.25 -13.05 28.27
N ARG A 288 -5.33 -13.74 27.92
CA ARG A 288 -6.30 -14.29 28.87
C ARG A 288 -5.82 -15.57 29.55
N SER A 289 -5.02 -16.36 28.83
CA SER A 289 -4.55 -17.69 29.23
C SER A 289 -3.13 -17.70 29.83
N SER A 290 -2.31 -16.67 29.58
CA SER A 290 -0.96 -16.58 30.15
C SER A 290 -0.98 -16.17 31.63
N PRO A 291 -0.46 -17.01 32.57
CA PRO A 291 -0.39 -16.69 33.99
C PRO A 291 0.68 -15.62 34.35
N GLN A 292 1.59 -15.30 33.42
CA GLN A 292 2.65 -14.30 33.63
C GLN A 292 2.27 -12.88 33.18
N ASN A 293 1.04 -12.65 32.71
CA ASN A 293 0.64 -11.36 32.18
C ASN A 293 0.32 -10.33 33.28
N TYR A 294 0.98 -9.18 33.29
CA TYR A 294 0.69 -8.04 34.19
C TYR A 294 -0.77 -7.58 34.11
N LEU A 295 -1.39 -7.63 32.92
CA LEU A 295 -2.80 -7.23 32.74
C LEU A 295 -3.78 -8.17 33.45
N SER A 296 -3.39 -9.42 33.70
CA SER A 296 -4.21 -10.42 34.40
C SER A 296 -4.17 -10.29 35.93
N ARG A 297 -3.30 -9.42 36.47
CA ARG A 297 -3.16 -9.18 37.92
C ARG A 297 -4.17 -8.16 38.47
N SER A 298 -5.05 -7.61 37.65
CA SER A 298 -6.11 -6.69 38.11
C SER A 298 -7.06 -7.38 39.08
N TRP A 299 -7.50 -6.67 40.13
CA TRP A 299 -8.43 -7.19 41.13
C TRP A 299 -9.76 -7.67 40.54
N TRP A 300 -10.18 -7.07 39.43
CA TRP A 300 -11.43 -7.37 38.74
C TRP A 300 -11.30 -8.50 37.69
N ASN A 301 -10.12 -9.07 37.49
CA ASN A 301 -9.86 -10.16 36.53
C ASN A 301 -10.75 -11.42 36.76
N PRO A 302 -11.02 -11.88 38.00
CA PRO A 302 -11.94 -13.01 38.21
C PRO A 302 -13.34 -12.74 37.65
N VAL A 303 -13.85 -11.52 37.86
CA VAL A 303 -15.17 -11.09 37.36
C VAL A 303 -15.15 -10.93 35.84
N PHE A 304 -14.07 -10.41 35.28
CA PHE A 304 -13.85 -10.37 33.83
C PHE A 304 -13.85 -11.78 33.21
N ARG A 305 -13.13 -12.74 33.80
CA ARG A 305 -13.09 -14.12 33.33
C ARG A 305 -14.47 -14.77 33.37
N PHE A 306 -15.28 -14.47 34.38
CA PHE A 306 -16.66 -14.92 34.49
C PHE A 306 -17.55 -14.37 33.35
N PHE A 307 -17.50 -13.06 33.10
CA PHE A 307 -18.29 -12.44 32.04
C PHE A 307 -17.86 -12.90 30.66
N GLU A 308 -16.56 -12.95 30.36
CA GLU A 308 -16.08 -13.33 29.04
C GLU A 308 -15.93 -14.86 28.87
N LYS A 309 -16.25 -15.72 29.86
CA LYS A 309 -15.99 -17.21 29.84
C LYS A 309 -16.42 -17.88 28.53
N ASN A 310 -17.62 -17.55 28.10
CA ASN A 310 -18.29 -18.17 26.95
C ASN A 310 -18.22 -17.30 25.69
N VAL A 311 -17.54 -16.16 25.77
CA VAL A 311 -17.16 -15.36 24.60
C VAL A 311 -15.80 -15.87 24.16
N GLN A 312 -15.81 -17.01 23.46
CA GLN A 312 -14.65 -17.51 22.74
C GLN A 312 -14.66 -16.89 21.35
N THR A 313 -14.21 -15.66 21.29
CA THR A 313 -13.79 -15.05 20.05
C THR A 313 -12.51 -15.73 19.60
N GLN A 314 -12.58 -16.57 18.55
CA GLN A 314 -11.36 -16.92 17.78
C GLN A 314 -10.72 -15.68 17.12
N PHE A 315 -11.37 -14.51 17.19
CA PHE A 315 -11.00 -13.27 16.51
C PHE A 315 -11.53 -12.09 17.32
N GLY A 316 -10.65 -11.15 17.69
CA GLY A 316 -10.89 -10.08 18.66
C GLY A 316 -12.13 -9.23 18.37
N SER A 317 -12.69 -8.57 19.37
CA SER A 317 -14.00 -7.89 19.29
C SER A 317 -14.09 -6.70 18.33
N GLY A 318 -13.00 -6.33 17.64
CA GLY A 318 -13.05 -5.49 16.44
C GLY A 318 -13.61 -6.22 15.20
N ASP A 319 -13.75 -7.54 15.26
CA ASP A 319 -14.11 -8.44 14.16
C ASP A 319 -15.61 -8.76 14.07
N LEU A 320 -16.44 -7.97 14.73
CA LEU A 320 -17.88 -8.07 14.59
C LEU A 320 -18.42 -7.30 13.36
N VAL A 321 -17.56 -6.50 12.74
CA VAL A 321 -17.74 -5.94 11.40
C VAL A 321 -16.60 -6.35 10.45
N CYS A 322 -15.48 -6.89 10.96
CA CYS A 322 -14.37 -7.43 10.16
C CYS A 322 -14.46 -8.94 9.96
N LYS A 323 -15.45 -9.39 9.18
CA LYS A 323 -15.37 -10.68 8.48
C LYS A 323 -15.50 -10.51 6.98
N MET A 324 -14.47 -9.86 6.44
CA MET A 324 -13.82 -10.26 5.20
C MET A 324 -12.31 -10.08 5.45
N ASN A 325 -11.53 -11.18 5.41
CA ASN A 325 -10.07 -11.22 5.19
C ASN A 325 -9.07 -11.56 6.33
N TYR A 326 -9.41 -11.68 7.61
CA TYR A 326 -8.36 -12.03 8.62
C TYR A 326 -7.98 -13.51 8.74
N GLY A 327 -8.61 -14.41 7.99
CA GLY A 327 -8.04 -15.74 7.71
C GLY A 327 -6.88 -15.71 6.71
N ALA A 328 -6.68 -14.60 5.98
CA ALA A 328 -5.70 -14.52 4.90
C ALA A 328 -4.29 -14.09 5.34
N PHE A 329 -4.14 -13.50 6.54
CA PHE A 329 -2.85 -13.02 7.05
C PHE A 329 -2.18 -13.94 8.07
N SER A 330 -2.72 -15.14 8.30
CA SER A 330 -1.99 -16.16 9.07
C SER A 330 -0.73 -16.53 8.29
N ASN A 331 0.44 -16.18 8.82
CA ASN A 331 1.75 -16.35 8.16
C ASN A 331 1.99 -15.47 6.91
N PHE A 332 1.66 -14.18 6.99
CA PHE A 332 2.04 -13.18 5.98
C PHE A 332 3.54 -12.80 6.09
N PRO A 333 4.24 -12.42 4.99
CA PRO A 333 5.66 -12.09 5.07
C PRO A 333 5.98 -11.00 6.11
N PRO A 334 7.09 -11.14 6.86
CA PRO A 334 7.49 -10.16 7.88
C PRO A 334 7.86 -8.83 7.24
N GLY A 335 8.00 -7.76 8.04
CA GLY A 335 8.39 -6.46 7.50
C GLY A 335 8.40 -5.34 8.54
N PRO A 336 8.86 -4.13 8.16
CA PRO A 336 8.85 -2.98 9.05
C PRO A 336 7.42 -2.61 9.46
N LYS A 337 7.21 -2.32 10.75
CA LYS A 337 5.89 -2.00 11.29
C LYS A 337 5.29 -0.76 10.61
N PRO A 338 4.09 -0.86 10.02
CA PRO A 338 3.48 0.26 9.32
C PRO A 338 2.86 1.28 10.28
N TRP A 339 2.83 2.55 9.87
CA TRP A 339 2.03 3.57 10.53
C TRP A 339 0.54 3.39 10.19
N PRO A 340 -0.40 3.76 11.09
CA PRO A 340 -1.82 3.42 10.95
C PRO A 340 -2.52 3.92 9.67
N VAL A 341 -2.07 5.05 9.12
CA VAL A 341 -2.73 5.72 7.98
C VAL A 341 -1.90 5.64 6.70
N VAL A 342 -0.61 5.91 6.78
CA VAL A 342 0.30 6.02 5.62
C VAL A 342 1.13 4.78 5.36
N GLY A 343 1.05 3.77 6.24
CA GLY A 343 1.87 2.58 6.14
C GLY A 343 3.36 2.88 6.37
N ASN A 344 4.23 2.38 5.51
CA ASN A 344 5.67 2.60 5.60
C ASN A 344 6.15 3.87 4.87
N PHE A 345 5.22 4.68 4.36
CA PHE A 345 5.52 5.91 3.60
C PHE A 345 5.41 7.20 4.44
N ALA A 346 5.49 7.08 5.77
CA ALA A 346 5.37 8.22 6.69
C ALA A 346 6.43 9.31 6.45
N PHE A 347 7.62 8.93 5.98
CA PHE A 347 8.70 9.86 5.65
C PHE A 347 8.28 10.92 4.60
N LEU A 348 7.33 10.60 3.72
CA LEU A 348 6.84 11.55 2.70
C LEU A 348 5.97 12.68 3.28
N LEU A 349 5.49 12.52 4.51
CA LEU A 349 4.77 13.56 5.23
C LEU A 349 5.70 14.47 6.04
N ILE A 350 6.95 14.06 6.23
CA ILE A 350 7.93 14.84 6.98
C ILE A 350 8.44 15.97 6.06
N PRO A 351 8.40 17.24 6.48
CA PRO A 351 8.96 18.33 5.69
C PRO A 351 10.45 18.12 5.38
N ASP A 352 10.89 18.47 4.17
CA ASP A 352 12.27 18.22 3.71
C ASP A 352 13.34 18.88 4.60
N TRP A 353 13.00 20.02 5.24
CA TRP A 353 13.90 20.70 6.18
C TRP A 353 14.09 19.93 7.50
N VAL A 354 13.08 19.16 7.95
CA VAL A 354 13.17 18.29 9.12
C VAL A 354 14.02 17.06 8.80
N LEU A 355 13.81 16.44 7.64
CA LEU A 355 14.62 15.30 7.17
C LEU A 355 16.09 15.68 7.04
N LYS A 356 16.39 16.85 6.47
CA LYS A 356 17.77 17.38 6.37
C LYS A 356 18.41 17.61 7.74
N LYS A 357 17.63 18.03 8.74
CA LYS A 357 18.12 18.27 10.10
C LYS A 357 18.39 16.98 10.87
N ILE A 358 17.48 16.00 10.78
CA ILE A 358 17.66 14.66 11.37
C ILE A 358 18.90 13.98 10.78
N ASN A 359 19.11 14.08 9.47
CA ASN A 359 20.29 13.48 8.82
C ASN A 359 21.61 14.23 9.15
N ALA A 360 21.55 15.49 9.57
CA ALA A 360 22.73 16.25 9.99
C ALA A 360 23.18 15.89 11.41
N ASP A 361 22.26 15.42 12.27
CA ASP A 361 22.55 15.06 13.67
C ASP A 361 23.17 13.65 13.81
N ASP A 362 23.01 12.77 12.81
CA ASP A 362 23.56 11.39 12.80
C ASP A 362 25.04 11.30 12.38
N GLU A 363 25.69 12.41 11.96
CA GLU A 363 27.15 12.44 11.70
C GLU A 363 28.00 12.48 12.99
N GLY A 364 27.38 12.50 14.18
CA GLY A 364 28.05 12.74 15.46
C GLY A 364 28.70 11.54 16.17
N GLU A 365 28.25 10.30 15.96
CA GLU A 365 28.71 9.17 16.76
C GLU A 365 28.53 7.84 16.00
N ILE A 366 29.53 7.43 15.20
CA ILE A 366 29.98 6.04 15.01
C ILE A 366 31.25 6.04 14.14
N THR A 367 32.32 5.51 14.73
CA THR A 367 33.66 5.19 14.21
C THR A 367 33.92 5.16 12.69
N LYS A 368 34.99 5.87 12.32
CA LYS A 368 35.83 5.79 11.11
C LYS A 368 35.86 4.40 10.41
N LYS A 369 34.90 4.13 9.54
CA LYS A 369 35.11 3.39 8.28
C LYS A 369 34.55 4.27 7.17
N LYS A 370 35.32 4.44 6.09
CA LYS A 370 34.96 5.25 4.91
C LYS A 370 33.60 4.82 4.35
N VAL A 371 32.53 5.46 4.80
CA VAL A 371 31.24 5.50 4.12
C VAL A 371 31.01 6.98 3.82
N LYS A 372 31.24 7.37 2.57
CA LYS A 372 30.91 8.71 2.08
C LYS A 372 29.39 8.85 2.14
N GLN A 373 28.91 9.86 2.89
CA GLN A 373 27.56 10.48 2.88
C GLN A 373 26.34 9.54 2.77
N PRO A 374 25.43 9.47 3.76
CA PRO A 374 24.10 8.95 3.52
C PRO A 374 23.25 10.08 2.92
N ALA A 375 23.43 10.34 1.62
CA ALA A 375 22.32 10.89 0.84
C ALA A 375 21.14 9.92 0.99
N ILE A 376 19.92 10.44 1.09
CA ILE A 376 18.69 9.64 1.21
C ILE A 376 18.77 8.46 0.24
N LEU A 377 18.93 7.23 0.76
CA LEU A 377 19.10 6.05 -0.09
C LEU A 377 17.92 5.97 -1.05
N SER A 378 18.20 5.76 -2.33
CA SER A 378 17.17 5.58 -3.34
C SER A 378 16.27 4.39 -2.97
N PRO A 379 14.96 4.43 -3.27
CA PRO A 379 14.02 3.42 -2.77
C PRO A 379 14.41 1.97 -3.09
N HIS A 380 14.96 1.71 -4.27
CA HIS A 380 15.38 0.36 -4.66
C HIS A 380 16.60 -0.15 -3.86
N VAL A 381 17.55 0.72 -3.50
CA VAL A 381 18.67 0.35 -2.63
C VAL A 381 18.16 0.11 -1.21
N MET A 382 17.32 1.01 -0.68
CA MET A 382 16.69 0.83 0.64
C MET A 382 15.92 -0.49 0.74
N LEU A 383 15.12 -0.84 -0.28
CA LEU A 383 14.39 -2.11 -0.30
C LEU A 383 15.33 -3.33 -0.36
N THR A 384 16.45 -3.20 -1.08
CA THR A 384 17.48 -4.25 -1.10
C THR A 384 18.15 -4.41 0.27
N ASP A 385 18.43 -3.32 0.97
CA ASP A 385 19.01 -3.37 2.31
C ASP A 385 18.05 -3.94 3.36
N LEU A 386 16.76 -3.67 3.25
CA LEU A 386 15.74 -4.28 4.11
C LEU A 386 15.68 -5.80 3.96
N ALA A 387 16.01 -6.35 2.79
CA ALA A 387 16.08 -7.80 2.58
C ALA A 387 17.14 -8.46 3.49
N LYS A 388 18.21 -7.75 3.86
CA LYS A 388 19.23 -8.24 4.81
C LYS A 388 18.67 -8.46 6.23
N ILE A 389 17.58 -7.77 6.57
CA ILE A 389 16.94 -7.83 7.90
C ILE A 389 15.76 -8.81 7.88
N TYR A 390 14.91 -8.73 6.87
CA TYR A 390 13.63 -9.47 6.82
C TYR A 390 13.66 -10.71 5.92
N GLY A 391 14.76 -10.94 5.19
CA GLY A 391 14.90 -12.01 4.21
C GLY A 391 14.45 -11.60 2.80
N ASN A 392 14.58 -12.53 1.85
CA ASN A 392 14.31 -12.29 0.43
C ASN A 392 12.83 -11.98 0.11
N ILE A 393 11.91 -12.39 1.00
CA ILE A 393 10.48 -12.10 0.91
C ILE A 393 10.06 -11.36 2.17
N TYR A 394 9.67 -10.11 2.01
CA TYR A 394 9.16 -9.30 3.12
C TYR A 394 8.06 -8.36 2.63
N SER A 395 7.33 -7.76 3.57
CA SER A 395 6.20 -6.89 3.30
C SER A 395 6.40 -5.46 3.76
N ILE A 396 5.83 -4.52 3.01
CA ILE A 396 5.61 -3.13 3.39
C ILE A 396 4.17 -2.76 3.09
N PHE A 397 3.69 -1.66 3.65
CA PHE A 397 2.32 -1.19 3.46
C PHE A 397 2.32 0.19 2.81
N CYS A 398 1.54 0.34 1.75
CA CYS A 398 1.17 1.65 1.21
C CYS A 398 -0.24 1.98 1.71
N GLY A 399 -0.32 2.83 2.73
CA GLY A 399 -1.56 3.02 3.48
C GLY A 399 -2.01 1.73 4.15
N ASN A 400 -3.18 1.22 3.78
CA ASN A 400 -3.72 -0.06 4.26
C ASN A 400 -3.47 -1.23 3.29
N ARG A 401 -2.77 -1.00 2.17
CA ARG A 401 -2.56 -2.00 1.12
C ARG A 401 -1.23 -2.72 1.33
N PRO A 402 -1.23 -4.05 1.44
CA PRO A 402 0.00 -4.81 1.56
C PRO A 402 0.76 -4.85 0.23
N MET A 403 2.07 -4.72 0.32
CA MET A 403 3.03 -4.90 -0.76
C MET A 403 4.07 -5.93 -0.32
N VAL A 404 4.32 -6.94 -1.13
CA VAL A 404 5.38 -7.93 -0.90
C VAL A 404 6.52 -7.64 -1.86
N ILE A 405 7.73 -7.52 -1.31
CA ILE A 405 8.95 -7.28 -2.05
C ILE A 405 9.65 -8.63 -2.22
N LEU A 406 10.04 -8.95 -3.45
CA LEU A 406 10.77 -10.16 -3.80
C LEU A 406 12.19 -9.79 -4.18
N ASN A 407 13.18 -10.36 -3.49
CA ASN A 407 14.60 -10.10 -3.70
C ASN A 407 15.34 -11.38 -4.07
N GLY A 408 16.44 -11.25 -4.82
CA GLY A 408 17.25 -12.38 -5.27
C GLY A 408 16.64 -13.15 -6.45
N TYR A 409 17.50 -13.76 -7.25
CA TYR A 409 17.09 -14.38 -8.52
C TYR A 409 16.10 -15.53 -8.32
N GLU A 410 16.36 -16.43 -7.38
CA GLU A 410 15.56 -17.63 -7.16
C GLU A 410 14.11 -17.30 -6.80
N THR A 411 13.92 -16.39 -5.83
CA THR A 411 12.59 -15.94 -5.39
C THR A 411 11.83 -15.22 -6.51
N VAL A 412 12.49 -14.35 -7.27
CA VAL A 412 11.86 -13.64 -8.39
C VAL A 412 11.47 -14.60 -9.51
N ARG A 413 12.36 -15.54 -9.87
CA ARG A 413 12.09 -16.57 -10.89
C ARG A 413 10.94 -17.47 -10.45
N ASP A 414 10.94 -17.93 -9.21
CA ASP A 414 9.90 -18.82 -8.69
C ASP A 414 8.52 -18.16 -8.73
N ALA A 415 8.42 -16.88 -8.35
CA ALA A 415 7.17 -16.12 -8.44
C ALA A 415 6.74 -15.89 -9.90
N LEU A 416 7.63 -15.40 -10.77
CA LEU A 416 7.23 -14.93 -12.10
C LEU A 416 7.16 -16.03 -13.17
N VAL A 417 7.79 -17.18 -12.94
CA VAL A 417 7.83 -18.32 -13.88
C VAL A 417 7.04 -19.50 -13.36
N ASN A 418 7.35 -20.01 -12.16
CA ASN A 418 6.70 -21.21 -11.64
C ASN A 418 5.27 -20.92 -11.17
N HIS A 419 5.05 -19.74 -10.59
CA HIS A 419 3.75 -19.26 -10.10
C HIS A 419 3.19 -18.13 -11.00
N ALA A 420 3.38 -18.29 -12.31
CA ALA A 420 3.09 -17.22 -13.25
C ALA A 420 1.59 -16.90 -13.35
N GLU A 421 0.68 -17.85 -13.16
CA GLU A 421 -0.76 -17.57 -13.24
C GLU A 421 -1.25 -16.80 -11.98
N GLU A 422 -0.62 -17.04 -10.83
CA GLU A 422 -0.88 -16.35 -9.57
C GLU A 422 -0.33 -14.92 -9.57
N PHE A 423 0.87 -14.70 -10.11
CA PHE A 423 1.56 -13.41 -9.97
C PHE A 423 1.62 -12.55 -11.24
N SER A 424 1.02 -12.94 -12.36
CA SER A 424 1.05 -12.14 -13.61
C SER A 424 0.03 -11.00 -13.68
N ASP A 425 -0.85 -10.84 -12.69
CA ASP A 425 -1.86 -9.78 -12.69
C ASP A 425 -1.27 -8.40 -12.36
N ARG A 426 -2.04 -7.35 -12.63
CA ARG A 426 -1.64 -5.95 -12.41
C ARG A 426 -2.51 -5.28 -11.33
N PRO A 427 -1.88 -4.46 -10.48
CA PRO A 427 -2.55 -3.91 -9.31
C PRO A 427 -3.68 -2.93 -9.65
N THR A 428 -4.69 -2.93 -8.78
CA THR A 428 -5.80 -1.97 -8.83
C THR A 428 -5.54 -0.81 -7.87
N ILE A 429 -4.53 0.02 -8.18
CA ILE A 429 -4.21 1.23 -7.40
C ILE A 429 -4.74 2.51 -8.06
N PRO A 430 -5.10 3.55 -7.26
CA PRO A 430 -5.68 4.78 -7.76
C PRO A 430 -4.88 5.43 -8.89
N THR A 431 -3.57 5.65 -8.72
CA THR A 431 -2.76 6.35 -9.73
C THR A 431 -2.81 5.62 -11.08
N ILE A 432 -2.60 4.29 -11.09
CA ILE A 432 -2.70 3.48 -12.30
C ILE A 432 -4.10 3.53 -12.90
N THR A 433 -5.15 3.43 -12.07
CA THR A 433 -6.54 3.41 -12.54
C THR A 433 -6.97 4.75 -13.12
N ILE A 434 -6.48 5.87 -12.57
CA ILE A 434 -6.78 7.21 -13.08
C ILE A 434 -6.13 7.41 -14.45
N ILE A 435 -4.81 7.18 -14.54
CA ILE A 435 -3.99 7.47 -15.72
C ILE A 435 -4.28 6.49 -16.87
N THR A 436 -4.37 5.18 -16.60
CA THR A 436 -4.41 4.15 -17.65
C THR A 436 -5.80 3.54 -17.86
N LYS A 437 -6.76 3.83 -16.97
CA LYS A 437 -8.05 3.11 -16.86
C LYS A 437 -7.90 1.58 -16.82
N ARG A 438 -6.70 1.08 -16.48
CA ARG A 438 -6.31 -0.34 -16.53
C ARG A 438 -6.52 -0.96 -17.93
N LYS A 439 -6.31 -0.17 -18.97
CA LYS A 439 -6.27 -0.59 -20.38
C LYS A 439 -4.82 -0.56 -20.88
N GLY A 440 -4.58 -0.93 -22.14
CA GLY A 440 -3.24 -1.05 -22.71
C GLY A 440 -2.62 -2.44 -22.52
N ILE A 441 -1.29 -2.52 -22.50
CA ILE A 441 -0.51 -3.76 -22.36
C ILE A 441 0.24 -3.80 -21.02
N VAL A 442 0.75 -2.67 -20.54
CA VAL A 442 1.66 -2.61 -19.39
C VAL A 442 0.89 -2.83 -18.08
N PHE A 443 -0.16 -2.05 -17.83
CA PHE A 443 -0.94 -2.07 -16.59
C PHE A 443 -2.31 -2.74 -16.69
N ALA A 444 -2.67 -3.26 -17.86
CA ALA A 444 -3.91 -4.00 -18.04
C ALA A 444 -3.94 -5.31 -17.20
N PRO A 445 -5.09 -5.67 -16.62
CA PRO A 445 -5.25 -6.89 -15.84
C PRO A 445 -4.92 -8.12 -16.66
N TYR A 446 -4.37 -9.14 -16.01
CA TYR A 446 -4.09 -10.40 -16.69
C TYR A 446 -5.40 -11.14 -17.02
N GLY A 447 -5.54 -11.56 -18.27
CA GLY A 447 -6.75 -12.22 -18.74
C GLY A 447 -6.78 -12.36 -20.26
N GLN A 448 -7.90 -12.85 -20.79
CA GLN A 448 -8.04 -13.08 -22.24
C GLN A 448 -7.88 -11.81 -23.07
N VAL A 449 -8.47 -10.68 -22.63
CA VAL A 449 -8.34 -9.38 -23.29
C VAL A 449 -6.87 -8.99 -23.42
N TRP A 450 -6.12 -9.01 -22.31
CA TRP A 450 -4.70 -8.67 -22.34
C TRP A 450 -3.89 -9.63 -23.23
N ARG A 451 -4.17 -10.93 -23.19
CA ARG A 451 -3.49 -11.93 -24.06
C ARG A 451 -3.76 -11.65 -25.54
N GLN A 452 -4.99 -11.31 -25.91
CA GLN A 452 -5.37 -10.96 -27.28
C GLN A 452 -4.67 -9.66 -27.73
N GLN A 453 -4.76 -8.62 -26.91
CA GLN A 453 -4.14 -7.32 -27.18
C GLN A 453 -2.62 -7.45 -27.32
N ARG A 454 -1.95 -8.11 -26.37
CA ARG A 454 -0.50 -8.34 -26.45
C ARG A 454 -0.10 -9.17 -27.66
N ARG A 455 -0.84 -10.22 -28.00
CA ARG A 455 -0.55 -11.08 -29.16
C ARG A 455 -0.68 -10.28 -30.46
N PHE A 456 -1.77 -9.52 -30.61
CA PHE A 456 -1.96 -8.63 -31.74
C PHE A 456 -0.82 -7.62 -31.82
N SER A 457 -0.56 -6.89 -30.74
CA SER A 457 0.43 -5.82 -30.75
C SER A 457 1.83 -6.34 -31.11
N HIS A 458 2.26 -7.46 -30.50
CA HIS A 458 3.55 -8.05 -30.80
C HIS A 458 3.63 -8.58 -32.24
N SER A 459 2.55 -9.19 -32.76
CA SER A 459 2.50 -9.66 -34.16
C SER A 459 2.60 -8.49 -35.14
N THR A 460 1.88 -7.41 -34.90
CA THR A 460 1.87 -6.20 -35.72
C THR A 460 3.23 -5.50 -35.69
N LEU A 461 3.85 -5.34 -34.52
CA LEU A 461 5.20 -4.77 -34.44
C LEU A 461 6.24 -5.65 -35.16
N ARG A 462 6.13 -6.98 -35.11
CA ARG A 462 6.98 -7.88 -35.90
C ARG A 462 6.72 -7.75 -37.41
N HIS A 463 5.52 -7.38 -37.83
CA HIS A 463 5.24 -7.07 -39.24
C HIS A 463 6.05 -5.84 -39.66
N PHE A 464 6.07 -4.78 -38.85
CA PHE A 464 6.86 -3.56 -39.08
C PHE A 464 8.36 -3.66 -38.73
N GLY A 465 8.88 -4.86 -38.48
CA GLY A 465 10.32 -5.08 -38.34
C GLY A 465 10.84 -5.28 -36.92
N LEU A 466 10.00 -5.37 -35.88
CA LEU A 466 10.44 -5.70 -34.51
C LEU A 466 11.27 -6.98 -34.51
N GLY A 467 12.54 -6.88 -34.12
CA GLY A 467 13.46 -8.02 -34.07
C GLY A 467 13.90 -8.55 -35.45
N LYS A 468 13.73 -7.78 -36.53
CA LYS A 468 14.12 -8.16 -37.90
C LYS A 468 15.08 -7.15 -38.50
N LEU A 469 15.94 -7.61 -39.42
CA LEU A 469 16.89 -6.77 -40.15
C LEU A 469 16.20 -5.66 -40.97
N SER A 470 14.92 -5.78 -41.30
CA SER A 470 14.17 -4.74 -42.03
C SER A 470 14.07 -3.40 -41.27
N LEU A 471 14.25 -3.41 -39.95
CA LEU A 471 14.23 -2.18 -39.13
C LEU A 471 15.62 -1.53 -39.00
N GLU A 472 16.70 -2.26 -39.32
CA GLU A 472 18.07 -1.75 -39.24
C GLU A 472 18.28 -0.41 -39.99
N PRO A 473 17.77 -0.21 -41.23
CA PRO A 473 17.90 1.07 -41.91
C PRO A 473 17.29 2.25 -41.15
N CYS A 474 16.15 2.05 -40.47
CA CYS A 474 15.51 3.09 -39.67
C CYS A 474 16.38 3.51 -38.47
N ILE A 475 16.99 2.53 -37.79
CA ILE A 475 17.89 2.80 -36.66
C ILE A 475 19.16 3.51 -37.15
N LEU A 476 19.72 3.08 -38.28
CA LEU A 476 20.90 3.69 -38.87
C LEU A 476 20.63 5.11 -39.40
N GLU A 477 19.44 5.37 -39.92
CA GLU A 477 19.00 6.71 -40.32
C GLU A 477 18.96 7.65 -39.11
N GLU A 478 18.30 7.27 -38.01
CA GLU A 478 18.28 8.08 -36.78
C GLU A 478 19.69 8.25 -36.20
N PHE A 479 20.57 7.25 -36.31
CA PHE A 479 21.98 7.42 -35.97
C PHE A 479 22.67 8.50 -36.83
N GLN A 480 22.37 8.63 -38.13
CA GLN A 480 22.97 9.71 -38.95
C GLN A 480 22.56 11.10 -38.43
N PHE A 481 21.32 11.27 -37.96
CA PHE A 481 20.88 12.50 -37.32
C PHE A 481 21.62 12.76 -36.01
N VAL A 482 21.78 11.75 -35.15
CA VAL A 482 22.57 11.86 -33.91
C VAL A 482 24.02 12.23 -34.23
N LYS A 483 24.64 11.57 -35.21
CA LYS A 483 26.01 11.84 -35.64
C LYS A 483 26.16 13.28 -36.12
N LYS A 484 25.21 13.78 -36.91
CA LYS A 484 25.20 15.18 -37.38
C LYS A 484 25.11 16.19 -36.23
N GLU A 485 24.24 15.94 -35.24
CA GLU A 485 24.13 16.81 -34.07
C GLU A 485 25.42 16.77 -33.23
N PHE A 486 26.01 15.60 -33.01
CA PHE A 486 27.24 15.48 -32.23
C PHE A 486 28.44 16.14 -32.94
N LEU A 487 28.51 16.07 -34.28
CA LEU A 487 29.54 16.75 -35.06
C LEU A 487 29.48 18.28 -34.93
N GLN A 488 28.29 18.86 -34.80
CA GLN A 488 28.15 20.31 -34.57
C GLN A 488 28.82 20.75 -33.25
N HIS A 489 28.89 19.85 -32.27
CA HIS A 489 29.56 20.07 -30.99
C HIS A 489 31.05 19.67 -30.98
N SER A 490 31.55 19.02 -32.04
CA SER A 490 32.89 18.42 -32.10
C SER A 490 34.00 19.38 -32.60
N GLY A 491 33.70 20.58 -33.09
CA GLY A 491 34.68 21.44 -33.80
C GLY A 491 35.17 22.68 -33.03
N GLY A 492 36.46 23.04 -33.18
CA GLY A 492 37.13 24.34 -32.95
C GLY A 492 37.10 24.98 -31.55
N ASN A 493 35.89 25.07 -30.98
CA ASN A 493 35.58 25.50 -29.62
C ASN A 493 34.85 24.38 -28.84
N GLY A 494 35.05 23.11 -29.22
CA GLY A 494 34.29 21.92 -28.82
C GLY A 494 33.75 21.96 -27.38
N GLY A 495 32.51 22.41 -27.26
CA GLY A 495 31.87 22.66 -25.97
C GLY A 495 31.32 21.38 -25.37
N ALA A 496 31.39 21.28 -24.05
CA ALA A 496 30.64 20.28 -23.29
C ALA A 496 29.12 20.47 -23.54
N PHE A 497 28.40 19.39 -23.88
CA PHE A 497 26.96 19.44 -24.10
C PHE A 497 26.23 18.24 -23.48
N ASP A 498 24.92 18.38 -23.23
CA ASP A 498 24.07 17.30 -22.71
C ASP A 498 23.50 16.44 -23.86
N PRO A 499 23.82 15.13 -23.93
CA PRO A 499 23.34 14.26 -25.00
C PRO A 499 21.88 13.81 -24.82
N SER A 500 21.23 14.10 -23.68
CA SER A 500 19.95 13.52 -23.29
C SER A 500 18.83 13.73 -24.31
N LEU A 501 18.66 14.96 -24.81
CA LEU A 501 17.59 15.29 -25.73
C LEU A 501 17.79 14.66 -27.11
N THR A 502 19.01 14.70 -27.63
CA THR A 502 19.37 14.15 -28.95
C THR A 502 19.15 12.64 -29.00
N ILE A 503 19.56 11.92 -27.94
CA ILE A 503 19.33 10.48 -27.83
C ILE A 503 17.85 10.17 -27.64
N SER A 504 17.16 10.92 -26.78
CA SER A 504 15.73 10.74 -26.54
C SER A 504 14.91 10.89 -27.82
N ASN A 505 15.20 11.90 -28.62
CA ASN A 505 14.56 12.11 -29.93
C ASN A 505 14.81 10.93 -30.88
N ALA A 506 16.06 10.50 -31.03
CA ALA A 506 16.45 9.41 -31.93
C ALA A 506 15.71 8.11 -31.62
N VAL A 507 15.75 7.70 -30.34
CA VAL A 507 15.07 6.50 -29.85
C VAL A 507 13.55 6.62 -30.02
N SER A 508 12.98 7.78 -29.68
CA SER A 508 11.54 8.02 -29.87
C SER A 508 11.11 7.90 -31.32
N ASN A 509 11.92 8.41 -32.26
CA ASN A 509 11.62 8.33 -33.68
C ASN A 509 11.57 6.89 -34.20
N ILE A 510 12.39 5.99 -33.66
CA ILE A 510 12.35 4.56 -34.03
C ILE A 510 10.99 3.97 -33.68
N ILE A 511 10.50 4.15 -32.44
CA ILE A 511 9.19 3.62 -32.05
C ILE A 511 8.03 4.39 -32.71
N CYS A 512 8.17 5.70 -32.95
CA CYS A 512 7.20 6.52 -33.70
C CYS A 512 7.06 6.07 -35.15
N SER A 513 8.14 5.68 -35.82
CA SER A 513 8.08 5.17 -37.20
C SER A 513 7.20 3.92 -37.31
N MET A 514 7.28 3.03 -36.31
CA MET A 514 6.50 1.80 -36.26
C MET A 514 5.07 2.02 -35.75
N SER A 515 4.89 2.98 -34.84
CA SER A 515 3.62 3.17 -34.11
C SER A 515 2.73 4.25 -34.73
N PHE A 516 3.32 5.30 -35.28
CA PHE A 516 2.64 6.50 -35.83
C PHE A 516 2.94 6.72 -37.32
N GLY A 517 3.73 5.83 -37.95
CA GLY A 517 4.06 5.92 -39.38
C GLY A 517 4.93 7.12 -39.76
N ARG A 518 5.48 7.86 -38.79
CA ARG A 518 6.25 9.08 -39.02
C ARG A 518 7.34 9.32 -37.98
N ARG A 519 8.36 10.07 -38.39
CA ARG A 519 9.40 10.64 -37.54
C ARG A 519 9.11 12.11 -37.23
N PHE A 520 9.64 12.60 -36.12
CA PHE A 520 9.59 14.00 -35.71
C PHE A 520 10.94 14.67 -35.88
N ASP A 521 10.91 15.96 -36.26
CA ASP A 521 12.12 16.74 -36.45
C ASP A 521 12.81 17.01 -35.11
N TYR A 522 14.14 17.08 -35.11
CA TYR A 522 14.92 17.33 -33.90
C TYR A 522 14.80 18.77 -33.41
N GLN A 523 14.17 19.67 -34.16
CA GLN A 523 13.84 21.03 -33.76
C GLN A 523 12.36 21.20 -33.39
N ASP A 524 11.56 20.15 -33.45
CA ASP A 524 10.15 20.18 -33.03
C ASP A 524 10.04 20.43 -31.52
N GLN A 525 9.60 21.64 -31.16
CA GLN A 525 9.51 22.07 -29.78
C GLN A 525 8.36 21.39 -29.01
N GLU A 526 7.27 21.03 -29.70
CA GLU A 526 6.15 20.31 -29.10
C GLU A 526 6.62 18.90 -28.70
N PHE A 527 7.31 18.21 -29.63
CA PHE A 527 7.82 16.86 -29.39
C PHE A 527 8.88 16.84 -28.28
N LYS A 528 9.83 17.78 -28.28
CA LYS A 528 10.81 17.93 -27.18
C LYS A 528 10.14 18.11 -25.82
N THR A 529 9.12 18.96 -25.77
CA THR A 529 8.37 19.22 -24.54
C THR A 529 7.65 17.96 -24.06
N LEU A 530 7.04 17.21 -24.97
CA LEU A 530 6.39 15.93 -24.69
C LEU A 530 7.35 14.91 -24.07
N LEU A 531 8.55 14.76 -24.64
CA LEU A 531 9.58 13.85 -24.12
C LEU A 531 10.03 14.22 -22.71
N GLY A 532 10.22 15.52 -22.45
CA GLY A 532 10.52 16.03 -21.11
C GLY A 532 9.41 15.75 -20.11
N LEU A 533 8.14 16.01 -20.49
CA LEU A 533 6.97 15.73 -19.66
C LEU A 533 6.81 14.25 -19.35
N MET A 534 7.08 13.38 -20.32
CA MET A 534 7.02 11.93 -20.16
C MET A 534 8.03 11.43 -19.11
N SER A 535 9.31 11.78 -19.26
CA SER A 535 10.36 11.38 -18.32
C SER A 535 10.05 11.90 -16.90
N ARG A 536 9.59 13.15 -16.83
CA ARG A 536 9.17 13.77 -15.57
C ARG A 536 7.96 13.08 -14.93
N GLY A 537 6.98 12.65 -15.72
CA GLY A 537 5.82 11.90 -15.25
C GLY A 537 6.19 10.56 -14.61
N LEU A 538 7.17 9.85 -15.19
CA LEU A 538 7.69 8.59 -14.65
C LEU A 538 8.44 8.79 -13.32
N GLU A 539 9.17 9.89 -13.18
CA GLU A 539 9.85 10.28 -11.94
C GLU A 539 8.85 10.60 -10.81
N ILE A 540 7.91 11.51 -11.08
CA ILE A 540 6.94 11.99 -10.08
C ILE A 540 6.06 10.86 -9.54
N SER A 541 5.69 9.90 -10.39
CA SER A 541 4.72 8.86 -10.06
C SER A 541 5.13 7.98 -8.86
N VAL A 542 6.43 7.79 -8.64
CA VAL A 542 6.95 6.91 -7.58
C VAL A 542 7.99 7.58 -6.67
N ASN A 543 8.60 8.69 -7.09
CA ASN A 543 9.63 9.42 -6.33
C ASN A 543 9.15 10.81 -5.87
N SER A 544 7.88 10.92 -5.48
CA SER A 544 7.32 12.16 -4.95
C SER A 544 6.14 11.92 -4.01
N LYS A 545 5.61 13.00 -3.43
CA LYS A 545 4.36 12.99 -2.65
C LYS A 545 3.15 12.51 -3.47
N ALA A 546 3.25 12.41 -4.81
CA ALA A 546 2.19 11.86 -5.66
C ALA A 546 1.86 10.39 -5.34
N ILE A 547 2.78 9.62 -4.75
CA ILE A 547 2.47 8.24 -4.31
C ILE A 547 1.34 8.20 -3.27
N LEU A 548 1.10 9.29 -2.54
CA LEU A 548 -0.01 9.43 -1.59
C LEU A 548 -1.38 9.37 -2.28
N ILE A 549 -1.48 9.60 -3.60
CA ILE A 549 -2.70 9.37 -4.38
C ILE A 549 -3.17 7.91 -4.22
N ASN A 550 -2.24 6.96 -4.08
CA ASN A 550 -2.58 5.55 -3.91
C ASN A 550 -3.23 5.24 -2.54
N ILE A 551 -3.05 6.14 -1.57
CA ILE A 551 -3.66 6.08 -0.24
C ILE A 551 -4.96 6.89 -0.25
N CYS A 552 -4.90 8.14 -0.71
CA CYS A 552 -5.99 9.11 -0.77
C CYS A 552 -6.18 9.60 -2.21
N SER A 553 -7.06 8.95 -2.98
CA SER A 553 -7.23 9.22 -4.41
C SER A 553 -7.64 10.65 -4.75
N TRP A 554 -8.34 11.35 -3.84
CA TRP A 554 -8.77 12.73 -4.05
C TRP A 554 -7.60 13.74 -4.11
N LEU A 555 -6.42 13.37 -3.59
CA LEU A 555 -5.20 14.20 -3.70
C LEU A 555 -4.83 14.46 -5.17
N TYR A 556 -5.18 13.53 -6.06
CA TYR A 556 -4.98 13.70 -7.50
C TYR A 556 -5.65 14.97 -8.03
N TYR A 557 -6.70 15.52 -7.42
CA TYR A 557 -7.41 16.71 -7.92
C TYR A 557 -6.92 18.03 -7.29
N LEU A 558 -5.96 18.00 -6.36
CA LEU A 558 -5.49 19.19 -5.68
C LEU A 558 -4.67 20.12 -6.60
N PRO A 559 -4.80 21.45 -6.48
CA PRO A 559 -4.13 22.40 -7.38
C PRO A 559 -2.64 22.62 -7.06
N PHE A 560 -2.03 21.81 -6.19
CA PHE A 560 -0.64 21.96 -5.74
C PHE A 560 0.27 20.89 -6.34
N ASP A 561 1.56 21.21 -6.46
CA ASP A 561 2.57 20.23 -6.87
C ASP A 561 2.84 19.22 -5.72
N PRO A 562 3.11 17.95 -6.04
CA PRO A 562 3.29 17.37 -7.38
C PRO A 562 1.99 16.94 -8.09
N PHE A 563 0.82 17.09 -7.47
CA PHE A 563 -0.45 16.58 -8.01
C PHE A 563 -0.90 17.32 -9.27
N LYS A 564 -0.78 18.65 -9.29
CA LYS A 564 -1.07 19.48 -10.48
C LYS A 564 -0.15 19.13 -11.64
N GLU A 565 1.15 19.00 -11.37
CA GLU A 565 2.16 18.59 -12.35
C GLU A 565 1.80 17.26 -13.02
N LEU A 566 1.45 16.23 -12.23
CA LEU A 566 1.05 14.92 -12.75
C LEU A 566 -0.20 15.00 -13.66
N ARG A 567 -1.21 15.78 -13.28
CA ARG A 567 -2.42 15.98 -14.11
C ARG A 567 -2.11 16.67 -15.43
N LYS A 568 -1.20 17.64 -15.41
CA LYS A 568 -0.78 18.36 -16.61
C LYS A 568 -0.09 17.40 -17.59
N VAL A 569 0.87 16.61 -17.10
CA VAL A 569 1.55 15.58 -17.91
C VAL A 569 0.55 14.62 -18.55
N GLU A 570 -0.42 14.11 -17.78
CA GLU A 570 -1.46 13.22 -18.30
C GLU A 570 -2.31 13.90 -19.39
N THR A 571 -2.71 15.15 -19.17
CA THR A 571 -3.57 15.89 -20.11
C THR A 571 -2.85 16.18 -21.42
N ASP A 572 -1.60 16.64 -21.36
CA ASP A 572 -0.80 17.02 -22.52
C ASP A 572 -0.47 15.78 -23.38
N ILE A 573 -0.06 14.67 -22.75
CA ILE A 573 0.16 13.38 -23.45
C ILE A 573 -1.14 12.88 -24.08
N THR A 574 -2.27 12.98 -23.36
CA THR A 574 -3.57 12.55 -23.88
C THR A 574 -3.99 13.35 -25.11
N ALA A 575 -3.82 14.67 -25.08
CA ALA A 575 -4.16 15.54 -26.20
C ALA A 575 -3.32 15.20 -27.43
N PHE A 576 -2.00 15.06 -27.25
CA PHE A 576 -1.08 14.71 -28.33
C PHE A 576 -1.46 13.38 -29.00
N LEU A 577 -1.58 12.31 -28.21
CA LEU A 577 -1.83 10.96 -28.73
C LEU A 577 -3.21 10.83 -29.39
N LYS A 578 -4.26 11.48 -28.83
CA LYS A 578 -5.58 11.53 -29.48
C LYS A 578 -5.55 12.30 -30.79
N GLY A 579 -4.75 13.37 -30.88
CA GLY A 579 -4.51 14.09 -32.13
C GLY A 579 -3.91 13.18 -33.21
N ILE A 580 -2.91 12.36 -32.86
CA ILE A 580 -2.31 11.39 -33.78
C ILE A 580 -3.35 10.36 -34.25
N ILE A 581 -4.13 9.78 -33.34
CA ILE A 581 -5.15 8.78 -33.70
C ILE A 581 -6.22 9.37 -34.62
N ALA A 582 -6.67 10.59 -34.37
CA ALA A 582 -7.61 11.29 -35.23
C ALA A 582 -7.06 11.47 -36.65
N GLN A 583 -5.80 11.92 -36.78
CA GLN A 583 -5.14 12.06 -38.09
C GLN A 583 -5.08 10.74 -38.86
N HIS A 584 -4.81 9.62 -38.17
CA HIS A 584 -4.77 8.30 -38.82
C HIS A 584 -6.15 7.84 -39.24
N ARG A 585 -7.18 8.08 -38.41
CA ARG A 585 -8.57 7.76 -38.75
C ARG A 585 -9.03 8.51 -40.01
N ASP A 586 -8.69 9.79 -40.13
CA ASP A 586 -9.11 10.62 -41.26
C ASP A 586 -8.34 10.28 -42.56
N SER A 587 -7.11 9.77 -42.44
CA SER A 587 -6.25 9.42 -43.56
C SER A 587 -6.11 7.91 -43.80
N LEU A 588 -6.96 7.09 -43.20
CA LEU A 588 -6.86 5.63 -43.23
C LEU A 588 -7.12 5.10 -44.65
N ASP A 589 -6.11 4.43 -45.22
CA ASP A 589 -6.24 3.63 -46.44
C ASP A 589 -6.26 2.14 -46.10
N PRO A 590 -7.43 1.45 -46.19
CA PRO A 590 -7.53 0.02 -45.89
C PRO A 590 -6.66 -0.88 -46.76
N ALA A 591 -6.24 -0.43 -47.95
CA ALA A 591 -5.38 -1.21 -48.83
C ALA A 591 -3.90 -1.14 -48.42
N ASN A 592 -3.48 -0.04 -47.78
CA ASN A 592 -2.08 0.23 -47.47
C ASN A 592 -1.92 0.74 -46.02
N PRO A 593 -2.08 -0.13 -45.00
CA PRO A 593 -1.88 0.27 -43.62
C PRO A 593 -0.41 0.66 -43.38
N ARG A 594 -0.20 1.88 -42.89
CA ARG A 594 1.14 2.48 -42.78
C ARG A 594 1.91 1.98 -41.56
N ASP A 595 1.21 1.76 -40.46
CA ASP A 595 1.79 1.56 -39.14
C ASP A 595 0.86 0.78 -38.20
N PHE A 596 1.24 0.71 -36.92
CA PHE A 596 0.48 0.06 -35.87
C PHE A 596 -0.96 0.59 -35.72
N ILE A 597 -1.16 1.91 -35.77
CA ILE A 597 -2.46 2.55 -35.56
C ILE A 597 -3.41 2.12 -36.68
N ASP A 598 -2.98 2.24 -37.94
CA ASP A 598 -3.79 1.83 -39.09
C ASP A 598 -4.19 0.34 -38.98
N MET A 599 -3.23 -0.54 -38.70
CA MET A 599 -3.49 -1.98 -38.52
C MET A 599 -4.50 -2.25 -37.41
N TYR A 600 -4.44 -1.50 -36.29
CA TYR A 600 -5.36 -1.66 -35.19
C TYR A 600 -6.77 -1.13 -35.52
N LEU A 601 -6.87 0.00 -36.23
CA LEU A 601 -8.15 0.56 -36.68
C LEU A 601 -8.85 -0.38 -37.67
N LEU A 602 -8.10 -1.00 -38.57
CA LEU A 602 -8.62 -2.02 -39.49
C LEU A 602 -9.11 -3.26 -38.75
N GLU A 603 -8.33 -3.75 -37.78
CA GLU A 603 -8.74 -4.88 -36.95
C GLU A 603 -10.00 -4.57 -36.13
N THR A 604 -10.11 -3.35 -35.60
CA THR A 604 -11.29 -2.86 -34.89
C THR A 604 -12.52 -2.88 -35.81
N SER A 605 -12.40 -2.33 -37.01
CA SER A 605 -13.47 -2.29 -38.02
C SER A 605 -13.90 -3.70 -38.44
N ARG A 606 -12.92 -4.59 -38.65
CA ARG A 606 -13.15 -6.00 -39.02
C ARG A 606 -13.94 -6.75 -37.94
N GLN A 607 -13.62 -6.55 -36.65
CA GLN A 607 -14.34 -7.21 -35.57
C GLN A 607 -15.75 -6.65 -35.36
N GLN A 608 -15.95 -5.35 -35.57
CA GLN A 608 -17.27 -4.72 -35.53
C GLN A 608 -18.19 -5.26 -36.65
N GLN A 609 -17.67 -5.39 -37.88
CA GLN A 609 -18.41 -5.97 -39.01
C GLN A 609 -18.80 -7.44 -38.77
N GLN A 610 -17.99 -8.18 -38.02
CA GLN A 610 -18.29 -9.57 -37.63
C GLN A 610 -19.33 -9.68 -36.50
N GLY A 611 -19.93 -8.57 -36.05
CA GLY A 611 -20.97 -8.57 -35.03
C GLY A 611 -20.48 -9.00 -33.64
N LYS A 612 -19.18 -8.95 -33.37
CA LYS A 612 -18.62 -9.25 -32.04
C LYS A 612 -18.93 -8.11 -31.08
N LEU A 613 -20.10 -8.18 -30.43
CA LEU A 613 -20.56 -7.24 -29.41
C LEU A 613 -19.59 -7.08 -28.22
N ASP A 614 -18.83 -8.14 -27.89
CA ASP A 614 -17.83 -8.15 -26.81
C ASP A 614 -16.37 -7.99 -27.31
N SER A 615 -16.15 -7.32 -28.44
CA SER A 615 -14.79 -7.07 -28.95
C SER A 615 -13.96 -6.25 -27.95
N SER A 616 -12.76 -6.71 -27.62
CA SER A 616 -11.81 -5.93 -26.82
C SER A 616 -11.11 -4.81 -27.60
N PHE A 617 -11.31 -4.76 -28.93
CA PHE A 617 -10.66 -3.80 -29.81
C PHE A 617 -11.54 -2.55 -29.95
N SER A 618 -11.03 -1.43 -29.48
CA SER A 618 -11.64 -0.11 -29.62
C SER A 618 -10.58 0.97 -29.71
N GLU A 619 -10.94 2.11 -30.28
CA GLU A 619 -10.07 3.29 -30.39
C GLU A 619 -9.64 3.80 -29.00
N ASP A 620 -10.53 3.75 -28.01
CA ASP A 620 -10.18 4.10 -26.63
C ASP A 620 -9.13 3.15 -26.04
N TYR A 621 -9.18 1.86 -26.37
CA TYR A 621 -8.12 0.92 -25.96
C TYR A 621 -6.82 1.13 -26.74
N LEU A 622 -6.92 1.48 -28.03
CA LEU A 622 -5.77 1.81 -28.88
C LEU A 622 -4.94 2.94 -28.27
N PHE A 623 -5.60 4.02 -27.81
CA PHE A 623 -4.95 5.14 -27.12
C PHE A 623 -4.00 4.70 -26.00
N TYR A 624 -4.43 3.75 -25.15
CA TYR A 624 -3.58 3.24 -24.08
C TYR A 624 -2.45 2.34 -24.61
N ILE A 625 -2.68 1.58 -25.67
CA ILE A 625 -1.62 0.73 -26.27
C ILE A 625 -0.53 1.60 -26.88
N ILE A 626 -0.88 2.61 -27.67
CA ILE A 626 0.12 3.47 -28.31
C ILE A 626 0.86 4.34 -27.28
N GLY A 627 0.17 4.77 -26.21
CA GLY A 627 0.83 5.41 -25.07
C GLY A 627 1.84 4.48 -24.39
N ASP A 628 1.45 3.23 -24.13
CA ASP A 628 2.35 2.21 -23.56
C ASP A 628 3.57 1.95 -24.47
N LEU A 629 3.37 1.81 -25.78
CA LEU A 629 4.45 1.57 -26.74
C LEU A 629 5.43 2.75 -26.81
N PHE A 630 4.91 3.96 -26.94
CA PHE A 630 5.71 5.18 -27.02
C PHE A 630 6.53 5.38 -25.73
N ILE A 631 5.89 5.34 -24.57
CA ILE A 631 6.58 5.60 -23.28
C ILE A 631 7.61 4.50 -22.99
N ALA A 632 7.24 3.23 -23.17
CA ALA A 632 8.14 2.12 -22.87
C ALA A 632 9.33 2.05 -23.84
N GLY A 633 9.10 2.27 -25.13
CA GLY A 633 10.15 2.25 -26.16
C GLY A 633 11.13 3.41 -26.02
N THR A 634 10.64 4.60 -25.66
CA THR A 634 11.47 5.79 -25.55
C THR A 634 12.31 5.84 -24.28
N ASP A 635 11.68 5.88 -23.10
CA ASP A 635 12.38 6.30 -21.87
C ASP A 635 13.41 5.23 -21.43
N THR A 636 13.07 3.95 -21.58
CA THR A 636 13.96 2.85 -21.14
C THR A 636 15.21 2.71 -22.00
N THR A 637 15.08 2.76 -23.33
CA THR A 637 16.22 2.66 -24.25
C THR A 637 17.10 3.90 -24.18
N THR A 638 16.49 5.09 -24.10
CA THR A 638 17.21 6.37 -23.92
C THR A 638 18.08 6.35 -22.68
N ASN A 639 17.50 6.00 -21.52
CA ASN A 639 18.25 5.96 -20.26
C ASN A 639 19.38 4.92 -20.32
N THR A 640 19.17 3.77 -20.96
CA THR A 640 20.21 2.75 -21.12
C THR A 640 21.37 3.23 -22.02
N LEU A 641 21.09 3.98 -23.09
CA LEU A 641 22.12 4.59 -23.93
C LEU A 641 22.88 5.70 -23.20
N LEU A 642 22.17 6.55 -22.45
CA LEU A 642 22.79 7.61 -21.65
C LEU A 642 23.71 7.03 -20.57
N TRP A 643 23.28 5.98 -19.89
CA TRP A 643 24.15 5.22 -18.99
C TRP A 643 25.34 4.63 -19.72
N SER A 644 25.14 4.02 -20.89
CA SER A 644 26.24 3.48 -21.70
C SER A 644 27.29 4.54 -22.01
N LEU A 645 26.88 5.73 -22.46
CA LEU A 645 27.81 6.85 -22.71
C LEU A 645 28.53 7.30 -21.44
N LEU A 646 27.82 7.43 -20.32
CA LEU A 646 28.44 7.81 -19.05
C LEU A 646 29.47 6.76 -18.59
N TYR A 647 29.16 5.47 -18.69
CA TYR A 647 30.13 4.41 -18.38
C TYR A 647 31.35 4.43 -19.31
N MET A 648 31.18 4.73 -20.61
CA MET A 648 32.32 4.85 -21.53
C MET A 648 33.20 6.07 -21.22
N CYS A 649 32.60 7.21 -20.83
CA CYS A 649 33.34 8.37 -20.35
C CYS A 649 34.16 8.08 -19.08
N LEU A 650 33.63 7.22 -18.20
CA LEU A 650 34.24 6.89 -16.90
C LEU A 650 35.26 5.74 -16.98
N ASN A 651 35.20 4.92 -18.03
CA ASN A 651 36.06 3.76 -18.25
C ASN A 651 36.66 3.83 -19.67
N PRO A 652 37.61 4.75 -19.91
CA PRO A 652 38.18 4.97 -21.23
C PRO A 652 38.91 3.74 -21.78
N ASP A 653 39.47 2.89 -20.91
CA ASP A 653 40.09 1.62 -21.30
C ASP A 653 39.09 0.62 -21.89
N VAL A 654 37.86 0.59 -21.36
CA VAL A 654 36.77 -0.22 -21.92
C VAL A 654 36.31 0.37 -23.25
N GLN A 655 36.19 1.70 -23.33
CA GLN A 655 35.84 2.41 -24.56
C GLN A 655 36.83 2.10 -25.70
N GLU A 656 38.13 2.16 -25.44
CA GLU A 656 39.19 1.83 -26.40
C GLU A 656 39.12 0.38 -26.86
N LYS A 657 38.83 -0.58 -25.96
CA LYS A 657 38.68 -2.00 -26.31
C LYS A 657 37.45 -2.25 -27.19
N VAL A 658 36.32 -1.61 -26.90
CA VAL A 658 35.13 -1.67 -27.76
C VAL A 658 35.45 -1.10 -29.15
N GLN A 659 36.11 0.05 -29.19
CA GLN A 659 36.54 0.69 -30.44
C GLN A 659 37.48 -0.20 -31.26
N ALA A 660 38.48 -0.84 -30.62
CA ALA A 660 39.40 -1.76 -31.28
C ALA A 660 38.68 -3.01 -31.84
N GLU A 661 37.71 -3.56 -31.12
CA GLU A 661 36.90 -4.69 -31.61
C GLU A 661 36.05 -4.27 -32.82
N ILE A 662 35.43 -3.09 -32.78
CA ILE A 662 34.68 -2.52 -33.92
C ILE A 662 35.58 -2.37 -35.14
N ASP A 663 36.78 -1.81 -34.97
CA ASP A 663 37.71 -1.58 -36.07
C ASP A 663 38.19 -2.90 -36.68
N GLN A 664 38.40 -3.94 -35.85
CA GLN A 664 38.79 -5.27 -36.30
C GLN A 664 37.70 -5.97 -37.13
N VAL A 665 36.43 -5.85 -36.74
CA VAL A 665 35.32 -6.60 -37.36
C VAL A 665 34.70 -5.84 -38.53
N VAL A 666 34.54 -4.52 -38.39
CA VAL A 666 33.83 -3.67 -39.34
C VAL A 666 34.78 -2.89 -40.24
N GLY A 667 35.89 -2.40 -39.67
CA GLY A 667 36.80 -1.48 -40.34
C GLY A 667 36.24 -0.06 -40.49
N PRO A 668 37.03 0.86 -41.07
CA PRO A 668 36.68 2.28 -41.11
C PRO A 668 35.51 2.57 -42.06
N ASP A 669 35.51 1.97 -43.26
CA ASP A 669 34.63 2.41 -44.36
C ASP A 669 33.25 1.73 -44.38
N ARG A 670 33.15 0.50 -43.86
CA ARG A 670 31.91 -0.29 -43.92
C ARG A 670 30.90 0.17 -42.88
N THR A 671 29.63 0.30 -43.25
CA THR A 671 28.54 0.54 -42.30
C THR A 671 28.37 -0.67 -41.38
N LEU A 672 28.24 -0.42 -40.07
CA LEU A 672 28.00 -1.45 -39.08
C LEU A 672 26.58 -2.01 -39.23
N SER A 673 26.45 -3.33 -39.26
CA SER A 673 25.19 -4.05 -39.36
C SER A 673 24.88 -4.85 -38.10
N LEU A 674 23.61 -5.19 -37.86
CA LEU A 674 23.23 -6.07 -36.76
C LEU A 674 23.85 -7.47 -36.92
N THR A 675 24.15 -7.88 -38.15
CA THR A 675 24.81 -9.16 -38.46
C THR A 675 26.23 -9.25 -37.89
N ASP A 676 26.89 -8.11 -37.67
CA ASP A 676 28.24 -8.05 -37.08
C ASP A 676 28.25 -8.39 -35.58
N LYS A 677 27.09 -8.32 -34.92
CA LYS A 677 26.95 -8.49 -33.46
C LYS A 677 27.59 -9.77 -32.93
N ALA A 678 27.39 -10.89 -33.63
CA ALA A 678 27.92 -12.19 -33.20
C ALA A 678 29.46 -12.23 -33.18
N SER A 679 30.11 -11.37 -33.97
CA SER A 679 31.56 -11.24 -34.05
C SER A 679 32.12 -10.18 -33.10
N MET A 680 31.27 -9.52 -32.31
CA MET A 680 31.65 -8.43 -31.40
C MET A 680 31.25 -8.73 -29.94
N PRO A 681 31.75 -9.84 -29.37
CA PRO A 681 31.36 -10.29 -28.04
C PRO A 681 31.72 -9.30 -26.93
N PHE A 682 32.85 -8.58 -27.00
CA PHE A 682 33.22 -7.61 -25.96
C PHE A 682 32.29 -6.40 -25.96
N THR A 683 31.86 -5.95 -27.14
CA THR A 683 30.86 -4.89 -27.32
C THR A 683 29.51 -5.31 -26.73
N GLU A 684 29.03 -6.52 -27.05
CA GLU A 684 27.77 -7.04 -26.49
C GLU A 684 27.87 -7.18 -24.95
N ALA A 685 28.97 -7.75 -24.46
CA ALA A 685 29.24 -7.90 -23.03
C ALA A 685 29.26 -6.55 -22.29
N THR A 686 29.81 -5.50 -22.92
CA THR A 686 29.83 -4.14 -22.37
C THR A 686 28.42 -3.58 -22.21
N ILE A 687 27.58 -3.71 -23.25
CA ILE A 687 26.17 -3.28 -23.19
C ILE A 687 25.43 -4.04 -22.07
N MET A 688 25.64 -5.37 -21.99
CA MET A 688 25.01 -6.20 -20.96
C MET A 688 25.45 -5.80 -19.55
N GLU A 689 26.72 -5.48 -19.34
CA GLU A 689 27.20 -5.02 -18.04
C GLU A 689 26.64 -3.65 -17.67
N VAL A 690 26.46 -2.73 -18.62
CA VAL A 690 25.73 -1.47 -18.36
C VAL A 690 24.29 -1.76 -17.94
N GLN A 691 23.59 -2.67 -18.62
CA GLN A 691 22.22 -3.05 -18.26
C GLN A 691 22.14 -3.69 -16.88
N ARG A 692 23.11 -4.54 -16.50
CA ARG A 692 23.18 -5.15 -15.17
C ARG A 692 23.45 -4.11 -14.09
N MET A 693 24.37 -3.18 -14.34
CA MET A 693 24.73 -2.16 -13.37
C MET A 693 23.59 -1.16 -13.15
N THR A 694 22.89 -0.75 -14.20
CA THR A 694 21.92 0.35 -14.07
C THR A 694 20.50 -0.12 -13.88
N VAL A 695 20.15 -1.33 -14.36
CA VAL A 695 18.82 -1.93 -14.27
C VAL A 695 17.73 -0.89 -14.49
N VAL A 696 17.54 -0.46 -15.74
CA VAL A 696 16.73 0.73 -16.06
C VAL A 696 15.32 0.73 -15.44
N VAL A 697 14.74 -0.44 -15.12
CA VAL A 697 13.51 -0.57 -14.30
C VAL A 697 13.84 -1.38 -13.02
N PRO A 698 14.44 -0.76 -11.98
CA PRO A 698 15.07 -1.51 -10.88
C PRO A 698 14.08 -2.29 -9.99
N LEU A 699 12.83 -1.83 -9.87
CA LEU A 699 11.77 -2.51 -9.11
C LEU A 699 10.75 -3.26 -9.99
N SER A 700 11.10 -3.51 -11.26
CA SER A 700 10.17 -4.02 -12.28
C SER A 700 8.88 -3.18 -12.36
N ILE A 701 7.93 -3.62 -13.20
CA ILE A 701 6.57 -3.08 -13.17
C ILE A 701 5.76 -3.88 -12.14
N PRO A 702 5.10 -3.23 -11.15
CA PRO A 702 4.42 -3.95 -10.08
C PRO A 702 3.40 -4.99 -10.58
N HIS A 703 3.40 -6.14 -9.90
CA HIS A 703 2.52 -7.27 -10.09
C HIS A 703 1.46 -7.32 -9.00
N MET A 704 0.48 -8.21 -9.13
CA MET A 704 -0.54 -8.45 -8.12
C MET A 704 -0.86 -9.94 -8.05
N ALA A 705 -1.03 -10.46 -6.84
CA ALA A 705 -1.54 -11.81 -6.62
C ALA A 705 -3.01 -11.90 -7.10
N SER A 706 -3.29 -12.71 -8.12
CA SER A 706 -4.62 -12.90 -8.71
C SER A 706 -5.55 -13.72 -7.80
N GLU A 707 -4.95 -14.55 -6.95
CA GLU A 707 -5.60 -15.36 -5.91
C GLU A 707 -4.74 -15.45 -4.64
N THR A 708 -5.32 -15.99 -3.58
CA THR A 708 -4.58 -16.22 -2.34
C THR A 708 -3.74 -17.49 -2.50
N THR A 709 -2.42 -17.37 -2.36
CA THR A 709 -1.49 -18.47 -2.62
C THR A 709 -0.50 -18.65 -1.46
N LEU A 710 -0.01 -19.87 -1.28
CA LEU A 710 1.09 -20.19 -0.37
C LEU A 710 2.39 -20.10 -1.17
N PHE A 711 3.22 -19.12 -0.86
CA PHE A 711 4.48 -18.86 -1.56
C PHE A 711 5.66 -18.87 -0.59
N GLN A 712 6.59 -19.81 -0.77
CA GLN A 712 7.76 -20.02 0.08
C GLN A 712 7.44 -20.01 1.58
N GLY A 713 6.36 -20.71 1.96
CA GLY A 713 5.88 -20.82 3.33
C GLY A 713 4.97 -19.69 3.80
N TYR A 714 4.89 -18.56 3.08
CA TYR A 714 4.02 -17.44 3.42
C TYR A 714 2.67 -17.50 2.72
N THR A 715 1.60 -17.10 3.40
CA THR A 715 0.29 -16.92 2.78
C THR A 715 0.22 -15.52 2.19
N ILE A 716 0.10 -15.40 0.87
CA ILE A 716 -0.04 -14.13 0.15
C ILE A 716 -1.51 -13.97 -0.26
N PRO A 717 -2.28 -13.05 0.34
CA PRO A 717 -3.67 -12.81 -0.02
C PRO A 717 -3.84 -12.32 -1.47
N LYS A 718 -4.95 -12.70 -2.08
CA LYS A 718 -5.43 -12.10 -3.32
C LYS A 718 -5.43 -10.56 -3.23
N GLY A 719 -4.96 -9.91 -4.29
CA GLY A 719 -4.91 -8.46 -4.40
C GLY A 719 -3.68 -7.82 -3.75
N THR A 720 -2.78 -8.60 -3.14
CA THR A 720 -1.50 -8.12 -2.63
C THR A 720 -0.62 -7.65 -3.78
N LEU A 721 -0.02 -6.47 -3.65
CA LEU A 721 0.94 -5.96 -4.64
C LEU A 721 2.24 -6.75 -4.51
N ILE A 722 2.80 -7.20 -5.63
CA ILE A 722 4.08 -7.90 -5.67
C ILE A 722 5.09 -7.02 -6.40
N VAL A 723 6.24 -6.75 -5.79
CA VAL A 723 7.29 -5.91 -6.35
C VAL A 723 8.56 -6.74 -6.51
N PRO A 724 8.86 -7.24 -7.72
CA PRO A 724 10.12 -7.90 -8.03
C PRO A 724 11.27 -6.88 -8.05
N ASN A 725 12.21 -7.01 -7.13
CA ASN A 725 13.37 -6.13 -7.03
C ASN A 725 14.51 -6.62 -7.95
N LEU A 726 14.50 -6.20 -9.22
CA LEU A 726 15.54 -6.57 -10.19
C LEU A 726 16.91 -6.00 -9.82
N TRP A 727 16.96 -4.84 -9.15
CA TRP A 727 18.21 -4.30 -8.62
C TRP A 727 18.90 -5.27 -7.67
N SER A 728 18.14 -5.93 -6.79
CA SER A 728 18.69 -6.97 -5.91
C SER A 728 19.20 -8.20 -6.69
N VAL A 729 18.50 -8.60 -7.76
CA VAL A 729 18.87 -9.76 -8.60
C VAL A 729 20.20 -9.52 -9.29
N HIS A 730 20.40 -8.32 -9.83
CA HIS A 730 21.61 -7.97 -10.58
C HIS A 730 22.80 -7.60 -9.69
N ARG A 731 22.60 -7.49 -8.37
CA ARG A 731 23.65 -7.19 -7.38
C ARG A 731 23.80 -8.24 -6.30
N ASP A 732 23.19 -9.40 -6.48
CA ASP A 732 23.30 -10.50 -5.53
C ASP A 732 24.75 -11.03 -5.53
N PRO A 733 25.51 -10.89 -4.42
CA PRO A 733 26.89 -11.34 -4.36
C PRO A 733 27.03 -12.87 -4.41
N SER A 734 25.93 -13.63 -4.21
CA SER A 734 25.93 -15.08 -4.41
C SER A 734 25.91 -15.49 -5.89
N VAL A 735 25.53 -14.57 -6.78
CA VAL A 735 25.40 -14.79 -8.23
C VAL A 735 26.46 -14.02 -9.01
N TRP A 736 26.79 -12.81 -8.58
CA TRP A 736 27.69 -11.89 -9.25
C TRP A 736 28.90 -11.61 -8.35
N GLU A 737 30.09 -12.02 -8.80
CA GLU A 737 31.35 -11.66 -8.15
C GLU A 737 31.55 -10.13 -8.19
N ASN A 738 31.97 -9.50 -7.09
CA ASN A 738 32.14 -8.04 -6.98
C ASN A 738 31.01 -7.24 -7.68
N PRO A 739 29.74 -7.38 -7.23
CA PRO A 739 28.57 -6.95 -7.99
C PRO A 739 28.52 -5.45 -8.32
N ASP A 740 29.22 -4.61 -7.56
CA ASP A 740 29.24 -3.17 -7.74
C ASP A 740 30.40 -2.67 -8.63
N GLU A 741 31.29 -3.58 -9.07
CA GLU A 741 32.36 -3.26 -10.02
C GLU A 741 31.88 -3.47 -11.46
N PHE A 742 32.02 -2.44 -12.30
CA PHE A 742 31.75 -2.51 -13.74
C PHE A 742 32.82 -3.35 -14.43
N ASN A 743 32.44 -4.54 -14.90
CA ASN A 743 33.35 -5.46 -15.57
C ASN A 743 32.65 -6.23 -16.71
N PRO A 744 32.85 -5.82 -17.98
CA PRO A 744 32.29 -6.52 -19.14
C PRO A 744 32.69 -8.00 -19.24
N TYR A 745 33.87 -8.39 -18.75
CA TYR A 745 34.36 -9.77 -18.86
C TYR A 745 33.49 -10.79 -18.13
N ARG A 746 32.56 -10.36 -17.24
CA ARG A 746 31.58 -11.25 -16.57
C ARG A 746 30.66 -12.01 -17.54
N PHE A 747 30.46 -11.43 -18.73
CA PHE A 747 29.63 -12.00 -19.78
C PHE A 747 30.45 -12.71 -20.86
N LEU A 748 31.74 -12.95 -20.61
CA LEU A 748 32.62 -13.67 -21.51
C LEU A 748 33.18 -14.92 -20.83
N ASP A 749 33.35 -15.99 -21.60
CA ASP A 749 34.08 -17.17 -21.16
C ASP A 749 35.60 -17.03 -21.40
N GLU A 750 36.37 -18.06 -21.06
CA GLU A 750 37.83 -18.10 -21.25
C GLU A 750 38.25 -17.93 -22.73
N ASN A 751 37.38 -18.31 -23.66
CA ASN A 751 37.57 -18.18 -25.11
C ASN A 751 37.05 -16.84 -25.67
N ARG A 752 36.67 -15.90 -24.80
CA ARG A 752 36.05 -14.61 -25.14
C ARG A 752 34.73 -14.73 -25.93
N GLN A 753 34.01 -15.84 -25.75
CA GLN A 753 32.67 -16.02 -26.30
C GLN A 753 31.60 -15.58 -25.30
N MET A 754 30.42 -15.22 -25.80
CA MET A 754 29.31 -14.75 -24.97
C MET A 754 28.80 -15.83 -24.00
N LEU A 755 28.89 -15.52 -22.70
CA LEU A 755 28.40 -16.35 -21.61
C LEU A 755 26.99 -15.92 -21.21
N LYS A 756 26.00 -16.80 -21.41
CA LYS A 756 24.62 -16.57 -20.99
C LYS A 756 24.46 -16.83 -19.49
N LYS A 757 24.05 -15.81 -18.75
CA LYS A 757 23.73 -15.90 -17.31
C LYS A 757 22.22 -15.88 -17.12
N GLU A 758 21.64 -16.91 -16.51
CA GLU A 758 20.19 -16.98 -16.31
C GLU A 758 19.64 -15.87 -15.40
N ALA A 759 20.47 -15.39 -14.45
CA ALA A 759 20.15 -14.28 -13.57
C ALA A 759 20.21 -12.90 -14.25
N PHE A 760 20.64 -12.82 -15.51
CA PHE A 760 20.62 -11.59 -16.28
C PHE A 760 19.23 -11.35 -16.87
N ILE A 761 18.35 -10.71 -16.08
CA ILE A 761 16.95 -10.44 -16.46
C ILE A 761 16.58 -8.93 -16.52
N PRO A 762 17.32 -8.06 -17.24
CA PRO A 762 17.00 -6.62 -17.31
C PRO A 762 15.64 -6.31 -17.96
N PHE A 763 15.08 -7.26 -18.71
CA PHE A 763 13.77 -7.17 -19.36
C PHE A 763 12.64 -7.86 -18.59
N GLY A 764 12.90 -8.27 -17.35
CA GLY A 764 12.03 -9.14 -16.56
C GLY A 764 11.99 -10.57 -17.09
N ILE A 765 11.06 -11.38 -16.55
CA ILE A 765 10.89 -12.80 -16.91
C ILE A 765 9.41 -13.20 -16.81
N GLY A 766 9.06 -14.37 -17.34
CA GLY A 766 7.71 -14.95 -17.23
C GLY A 766 6.71 -14.37 -18.24
N ARG A 767 5.41 -14.47 -17.93
CA ARG A 767 4.33 -14.07 -18.87
C ARG A 767 4.38 -12.58 -19.24
N ARG A 768 4.92 -11.74 -18.34
CA ARG A 768 5.01 -10.29 -18.48
C ARG A 768 6.38 -9.80 -18.95
N VAL A 769 7.25 -10.68 -19.47
CA VAL A 769 8.54 -10.31 -20.09
C VAL A 769 8.37 -9.15 -21.08
N CYS A 770 9.36 -8.28 -21.20
CA CYS A 770 9.29 -7.11 -22.07
C CYS A 770 8.87 -7.50 -23.50
N MET A 771 7.83 -6.84 -24.03
CA MET A 771 7.36 -7.07 -25.40
C MET A 771 8.32 -6.50 -26.45
N GLY A 772 9.05 -5.44 -26.08
CA GLY A 772 10.02 -4.75 -26.93
C GLY A 772 11.47 -5.21 -26.76
N GLU A 773 11.73 -6.34 -26.08
CA GLU A 773 13.09 -6.80 -25.76
C GLU A 773 13.99 -6.86 -27.00
N GLN A 774 13.50 -7.44 -28.10
CA GLN A 774 14.30 -7.59 -29.32
C GLN A 774 14.57 -6.27 -30.02
N LEU A 775 13.60 -5.35 -29.99
CA LEU A 775 13.77 -4.01 -30.51
C LEU A 775 14.84 -3.26 -29.71
N ALA A 776 14.71 -3.23 -28.39
CA ALA A 776 15.69 -2.57 -27.52
C ALA A 776 17.10 -3.15 -27.70
N LYS A 777 17.26 -4.48 -27.79
CA LYS A 777 18.58 -5.09 -28.05
C LYS A 777 19.20 -4.65 -29.38
N MET A 778 18.39 -4.49 -30.43
CA MET A 778 18.85 -3.98 -31.72
C MET A 778 19.25 -2.51 -31.64
N GLU A 779 18.38 -1.66 -31.08
CA GLU A 779 18.64 -0.23 -30.92
C GLU A 779 19.89 0.02 -30.09
N LEU A 780 20.01 -0.65 -28.94
CA LEU A 780 21.17 -0.51 -28.07
C LEU A 780 22.45 -0.90 -28.77
N PHE A 781 22.49 -2.05 -29.46
CA PHE A 781 23.70 -2.48 -30.15
C PHE A 781 24.08 -1.54 -31.30
N LEU A 782 23.14 -1.25 -32.21
CA LEU A 782 23.42 -0.45 -33.40
C LEU A 782 23.77 0.99 -33.03
N MET A 783 23.03 1.62 -32.11
CA MET A 783 23.28 3.00 -31.70
C MET A 783 24.58 3.10 -30.90
N PHE A 784 24.81 2.23 -29.91
CA PHE A 784 26.03 2.23 -29.12
C PHE A 784 27.27 1.98 -29.98
N ALA A 785 27.26 0.92 -30.79
CA ALA A 785 28.43 0.54 -31.58
C ALA A 785 28.74 1.59 -32.65
N ASN A 786 27.74 2.20 -33.30
CA ASN A 786 27.99 3.28 -34.26
C ASN A 786 28.49 4.58 -33.60
N LEU A 787 28.03 4.88 -32.37
CA LEU A 787 28.57 6.00 -31.59
C LEU A 787 30.04 5.75 -31.22
N MET A 788 30.37 4.56 -30.71
CA MET A 788 31.76 4.18 -30.41
C MET A 788 32.62 4.12 -31.68
N LYS A 789 32.06 3.69 -32.81
CA LYS A 789 32.76 3.72 -34.10
C LYS A 789 33.14 5.15 -34.51
N SER A 790 32.24 6.12 -34.30
CA SER A 790 32.40 7.48 -34.85
C SER A 790 33.10 8.47 -33.92
N PHE A 791 33.01 8.28 -32.60
CA PHE A 791 33.45 9.30 -31.64
C PHE A 791 34.22 8.72 -30.45
N ILE A 792 35.08 9.56 -29.87
CA ILE A 792 35.64 9.40 -28.53
C ILE A 792 34.86 10.30 -27.59
N PHE A 793 34.30 9.72 -26.52
CA PHE A 793 33.54 10.39 -25.48
C PHE A 793 34.39 10.61 -24.23
N LYS A 794 34.43 11.84 -23.74
CA LYS A 794 35.13 12.23 -22.51
C LYS A 794 34.25 13.13 -21.65
N LEU A 795 34.52 13.15 -20.35
CA LEU A 795 34.00 14.20 -19.48
C LEU A 795 34.75 15.52 -19.74
N PRO A 796 34.10 16.68 -19.57
CA PRO A 796 34.76 17.98 -19.66
C PRO A 796 35.91 18.09 -18.66
N GLU A 797 37.05 18.63 -19.09
CA GLU A 797 38.21 18.81 -18.20
C GLU A 797 37.85 19.70 -17.00
N GLY A 798 38.32 19.31 -15.81
CA GLY A 798 38.05 20.03 -14.56
C GLY A 798 36.63 19.87 -14.02
N SER A 799 35.74 19.13 -14.69
CA SER A 799 34.40 18.83 -14.16
C SER A 799 34.45 17.78 -13.04
N ALA A 800 33.54 17.92 -12.06
CA ALA A 800 33.36 16.89 -11.04
C ALA A 800 32.79 15.62 -11.68
N LYS A 801 33.24 14.45 -11.20
CA LYS A 801 32.70 13.16 -11.66
C LYS A 801 31.16 13.14 -11.44
N PRO A 802 30.35 12.85 -12.47
CA PRO A 802 28.90 12.75 -12.31
C PRO A 802 28.51 11.69 -11.27
N SER A 803 27.39 11.92 -10.57
CA SER A 803 26.84 10.91 -9.65
C SER A 803 26.35 9.68 -10.41
N MET A 804 26.60 8.50 -9.83
CA MET A 804 26.17 7.20 -10.35
C MET A 804 24.90 6.66 -9.65
N ASP A 805 24.32 7.43 -8.72
CA ASP A 805 23.16 6.98 -7.92
C ASP A 805 21.85 6.96 -8.72
N GLY A 806 21.79 7.77 -9.79
CA GLY A 806 20.66 7.88 -10.69
C GLY A 806 19.44 8.61 -10.10
N ARG A 807 18.68 9.27 -10.98
CA ARG A 807 17.37 9.83 -10.67
C ARG A 807 16.33 8.73 -10.70
N PHE A 808 15.92 8.30 -9.52
CA PHE A 808 14.92 7.25 -9.37
C PHE A 808 13.52 7.75 -9.77
N GLY A 809 12.87 6.98 -10.64
CA GLY A 809 11.47 7.06 -11.00
C GLY A 809 10.93 5.65 -11.21
N LEU A 810 9.92 5.49 -12.08
CA LEU A 810 9.58 4.16 -12.59
C LEU A 810 10.76 3.55 -13.34
N THR A 811 11.57 4.41 -13.97
CA THR A 811 12.87 4.10 -14.58
C THR A 811 14.01 4.75 -13.78
N LEU A 812 15.25 4.25 -13.94
CA LEU A 812 16.46 4.84 -13.37
C LEU A 812 17.22 5.62 -14.43
N ALA A 813 17.06 6.94 -14.46
CA ALA A 813 17.77 7.82 -15.38
C ALA A 813 19.10 8.29 -14.75
N PRO A 814 20.17 8.54 -15.54
CA PRO A 814 21.31 9.26 -15.01
C PRO A 814 20.92 10.70 -14.61
N HIS A 815 21.72 11.30 -13.73
CA HIS A 815 21.69 12.76 -13.58
C HIS A 815 22.16 13.42 -14.86
N THR A 816 21.67 14.62 -15.16
CA THR A 816 22.17 15.39 -16.32
C THR A 816 23.69 15.51 -16.24
N PHE A 817 24.36 15.16 -17.33
CA PHE A 817 25.81 15.22 -17.46
C PHE A 817 26.16 15.78 -18.83
N ASN A 818 27.25 16.54 -18.88
CA ASN A 818 27.79 17.01 -20.15
C ASN A 818 28.92 16.11 -20.62
N VAL A 819 29.06 15.96 -21.92
CA VAL A 819 30.15 15.22 -22.57
C VAL A 819 30.86 16.09 -23.59
N CYS A 820 32.14 15.81 -23.79
CA CYS A 820 32.93 16.27 -24.92
C CYS A 820 33.06 15.10 -25.90
N VAL A 821 32.82 15.39 -27.18
CA VAL A 821 32.95 14.41 -28.27
C VAL A 821 34.03 14.86 -29.24
N SER A 822 34.81 13.91 -29.72
CA SER A 822 35.80 14.13 -30.78
C SER A 822 35.66 13.02 -31.82
N LEU A 823 35.80 13.38 -33.10
CA LEU A 823 35.75 12.41 -34.20
C LEU A 823 36.96 11.46 -34.10
N ARG A 824 36.72 10.18 -34.38
CA ARG A 824 37.77 9.14 -34.48
C ARG A 824 38.45 9.11 -35.82
#